data_AF-A0A166N9E5-F1
#
_entry.id   AF-A0A166N9E5-F1
#
_cell.length_a   1.000
_cell.length_b   1.000
_cell.length_c   1.000
_cell.angle_alpha   90.00
_cell.angle_beta   90.00
_cell.angle_gamma   90.00
#
_symmetry.space_group_name_H-M   'P 1'
#
loop_
_entity.id
_entity.type
_entity.pdbx_description
1 polymer ?
#
loop_
_entity_poly.entity_id
_entity_poly.type
_entity_poly.pdbx_seq_one_letter_code
_entity_poly.pdbx_strand_id
1 'polypeptide(L)'
;MNFFWEGKKKHPINADTIKGGKLDGGHNVFDVKSRNDAAYIVWLRQYLAPEEKRPLWAFLADTIFALHARQKDAKKLPLEARFNPFTQDWKPNKNKLPFILKQVLRVATQYQLVLDAPFIPEAVRVQLPAWSHIARSDPERARQMIKTANCLRNNHEAYTVEALQEICEQTREDHVRRANCGCEDCTHDREDGCKAPYLCQELANDVLARTTGKWNVDVGQYEYDTPLARDLGPASEEAVRQNKPVIFNPVQLDSEVLSQYFRIFTKHLAITRAPAEEIVRREAGIREGVPEKKETLIAYACGSTLHGRTAEAQGGYAVHFPDGGADDETGPCTGEQHSEERSAATAILRAALAVPLNRNMEIRTNSKRAVQRLTTKLKSHEDLGWSDVGPNASVYRRTVAALRRRTGELSLTYAARSVRDTALAETVHSAREAARERARDTAQDRARETREAKRLTPFDAPGAALATMTQRKANSIIKQIRAEQKRPRRKTTANLAGVRDAAGAAGAPRPTDDQIWQSLRNKDVSRNIRNFMWKGIHGGHKIGDYFNNMPSPWKEYAQCTRCGEEESMEHIMLRCTDPARRKIWGLAKRMLSAKKAWRPPKIGDIWGCALGEFRDAEGKRRIGAERAYRIIMSESAFLIWKMRCERRIQHEDDPEWRIPTTEIVARWYNTINKRIAMDRLLTNTNLFKRKAIKKETVKETWRGMLEQVKDLPNDWTKHPGVLVGIGTSLTRRGQG
;
A
#
# COMPACT_ATOMS: atom_id res chain seq x y z
N MET A 1 15.47 19.60 2.23
CA MET A 1 14.24 20.34 2.59
C MET A 1 14.40 21.84 2.43
N ASN A 2 15.53 22.41 2.85
CA ASN A 2 15.87 23.83 2.62
C ASN A 2 15.68 24.25 1.16
N PHE A 3 16.11 23.46 0.17
CA PHE A 3 15.87 23.74 -1.25
C PHE A 3 14.38 23.92 -1.61
N PHE A 4 13.49 23.06 -1.10
CA PHE A 4 12.05 23.12 -1.41
C PHE A 4 11.37 24.37 -0.83
N TRP A 5 11.98 24.97 0.21
CA TRP A 5 11.46 26.13 0.93
C TRP A 5 12.42 27.32 0.91
N GLU A 6 13.29 27.41 -0.10
CA GLU A 6 14.22 28.54 -0.29
C GLU A 6 15.04 28.88 0.98
N GLY A 7 15.60 27.86 1.63
CA GLY A 7 16.46 28.03 2.81
C GLY A 7 15.74 28.17 4.16
N LYS A 8 14.40 28.28 4.19
CA LYS A 8 13.65 28.54 5.44
C LYS A 8 13.70 27.34 6.39
N LYS A 9 14.13 27.54 7.65
CA LYS A 9 14.24 26.47 8.67
C LYS A 9 12.90 25.93 9.19
N LYS A 10 11.87 26.78 9.31
CA LYS A 10 10.50 26.38 9.73
C LYS A 10 9.58 26.26 8.52
N HIS A 11 9.06 25.06 8.28
CA HIS A 11 8.21 24.76 7.13
C HIS A 11 6.73 24.66 7.55
N PRO A 12 5.79 25.31 6.84
CA PRO A 12 4.37 25.22 7.16
C PRO A 12 3.75 23.84 6.85
N ILE A 13 4.44 23.03 6.03
CA ILE A 13 4.10 21.64 5.74
C ILE A 13 5.33 20.79 6.02
N ASN A 14 5.17 19.75 6.83
CA ASN A 14 6.28 18.90 7.26
C ASN A 14 6.88 18.11 6.09
N ALA A 15 8.15 17.69 6.26
CA ALA A 15 8.89 16.97 5.24
C ALA A 15 8.21 15.66 4.83
N ASP A 16 7.63 14.94 5.79
CA ASP A 16 6.99 13.65 5.54
C ASP A 16 5.76 13.77 4.66
N THR A 17 4.99 14.86 4.77
CA THR A 17 3.89 15.13 3.84
C THR A 17 4.39 15.34 2.42
N ILE A 18 5.44 16.14 2.25
CA ILE A 18 5.97 16.48 0.93
C ILE A 18 6.62 15.28 0.23
N LYS A 19 7.27 14.41 1.00
CA LYS A 19 7.87 13.16 0.51
C LYS A 19 6.83 12.10 0.12
N GLY A 20 5.61 12.19 0.65
CA GLY A 20 4.53 11.25 0.38
C GLY A 20 4.08 11.19 -1.08
N GLY A 21 3.23 10.20 -1.37
CA GLY A 21 2.61 9.96 -2.67
C GLY A 21 1.81 11.16 -3.16
N LYS A 22 1.78 11.38 -4.48
CA LYS A 22 0.98 12.47 -5.06
C LYS A 22 -0.53 12.29 -4.90
N LEU A 23 -0.96 11.04 -4.71
CA LEU A 23 -2.36 10.70 -4.40
C LEU A 23 -2.66 10.79 -2.89
N ASP A 24 -1.65 10.99 -2.04
CA ASP A 24 -1.76 11.12 -0.59
C ASP A 24 -1.49 12.57 -0.12
N GLY A 25 -1.58 13.52 -1.05
CA GLY A 25 -1.27 14.93 -0.83
C GLY A 25 0.22 15.27 -0.81
N GLY A 26 1.12 14.35 -1.12
CA GLY A 26 2.53 14.66 -1.26
C GLY A 26 2.95 15.15 -2.65
N HIS A 27 4.25 15.39 -2.81
CA HIS A 27 4.86 15.75 -4.10
C HIS A 27 5.80 14.66 -4.64
N ASN A 28 5.91 13.51 -3.97
CA ASN A 28 6.93 12.49 -4.24
C ASN A 28 8.35 13.05 -4.23
N VAL A 29 8.64 14.00 -3.32
CA VAL A 29 10.00 14.55 -3.20
C VAL A 29 10.97 13.46 -2.77
N PHE A 30 12.19 13.58 -3.27
CA PHE A 30 13.27 12.63 -3.00
C PHE A 30 13.52 12.48 -1.49
N ASP A 31 13.49 11.24 -1.01
CA ASP A 31 13.78 10.88 0.36
C ASP A 31 15.08 10.07 0.43
N VAL A 32 16.19 10.77 0.66
CA VAL A 32 17.54 10.20 0.77
C VAL A 32 17.55 9.05 1.78
N LYS A 33 16.89 9.22 2.93
CA LYS A 33 16.87 8.21 4.00
C LYS A 33 16.24 6.91 3.53
N SER A 34 15.03 6.97 2.95
CA SER A 34 14.35 5.78 2.42
C SER A 34 15.12 5.11 1.28
N ARG A 35 15.77 5.91 0.42
CA ARG A 35 16.59 5.37 -0.67
C ARG A 35 17.85 4.68 -0.16
N ASN A 36 18.51 5.25 0.86
CA ASN A 36 19.70 4.66 1.48
C ASN A 36 19.31 3.38 2.23
N ASP A 37 18.21 3.41 2.99
CA ASP A 37 17.63 2.21 3.61
C ASP A 37 17.39 1.11 2.58
N ALA A 38 16.74 1.44 1.45
CA ALA A 38 16.53 0.51 0.34
C ALA A 38 17.84 0.03 -0.31
N ALA A 39 18.88 0.86 -0.36
CA ALA A 39 20.19 0.45 -0.85
C ALA A 39 20.80 -0.60 0.08
N TYR A 40 20.84 -0.35 1.40
CA TYR A 40 21.38 -1.30 2.36
C TYR A 40 20.60 -2.61 2.43
N ILE A 41 19.31 -2.62 2.09
CA ILE A 41 18.54 -3.86 1.91
C ILE A 41 19.05 -4.68 0.71
N VAL A 42 19.48 -4.03 -0.37
CA VAL A 42 20.11 -4.73 -1.51
C VAL A 42 21.49 -5.29 -1.11
N TRP A 43 22.26 -4.57 -0.30
CA TRP A 43 23.51 -5.08 0.27
C TRP A 43 23.25 -6.29 1.18
N LEU A 44 22.21 -6.23 2.02
CA LEU A 44 21.78 -7.35 2.85
C LEU A 44 21.40 -8.57 1.99
N ARG A 45 20.66 -8.37 0.89
CA ARG A 45 20.35 -9.43 -0.07
C ARG A 45 21.61 -10.05 -0.67
N GLN A 46 22.58 -9.24 -1.09
CA GLN A 46 23.84 -9.75 -1.65
C GLN A 46 24.66 -10.52 -0.61
N TYR A 47 24.65 -10.05 0.64
CA TYR A 47 25.31 -10.74 1.74
C TYR A 47 24.70 -12.13 2.02
N LEU A 48 23.36 -12.24 1.93
CA LEU A 48 22.59 -13.47 2.18
C LEU A 48 22.30 -14.27 0.90
N ALA A 49 22.99 -13.98 -0.20
CA ALA A 49 22.86 -14.75 -1.43
C ALA A 49 23.47 -16.16 -1.26
N PRO A 50 23.14 -17.12 -2.15
CA PRO A 50 23.85 -18.40 -2.23
C PRO A 50 25.35 -18.18 -2.41
N GLU A 51 26.17 -19.09 -1.88
CA GLU A 51 27.62 -18.93 -1.79
C GLU A 51 28.26 -18.56 -3.13
N GLU A 52 27.83 -19.20 -4.22
CA GLU A 52 28.37 -18.97 -5.57
C GLU A 52 28.05 -17.57 -6.11
N LYS A 53 27.10 -16.86 -5.50
CA LYS A 53 26.64 -15.52 -5.88
C LYS A 53 27.06 -14.45 -4.85
N ARG A 54 27.70 -14.83 -3.74
CA ARG A 54 28.12 -13.89 -2.71
C ARG A 54 29.33 -13.08 -3.21
N PRO A 55 29.31 -11.75 -3.04
CA PRO A 55 30.49 -10.95 -3.32
C PRO A 55 31.59 -11.21 -2.28
N LEU A 56 32.85 -11.04 -2.65
CA LEU A 56 34.02 -11.32 -1.78
C LEU A 56 33.93 -10.67 -0.39
N TRP A 57 33.41 -9.44 -0.32
CA TRP A 57 33.26 -8.73 0.96
C TRP A 57 32.31 -9.43 1.95
N ALA A 58 31.39 -10.27 1.47
CA ALA A 58 30.44 -10.97 2.32
C ALA A 58 31.13 -12.04 3.19
N PHE A 59 32.13 -12.73 2.64
CA PHE A 59 32.95 -13.70 3.39
C PHE A 59 33.76 -13.00 4.48
N LEU A 60 34.38 -11.84 4.17
CA LEU A 60 35.04 -11.01 5.17
C LEU A 60 34.05 -10.50 6.24
N ALA A 61 32.82 -10.18 5.84
CA ALA A 61 31.79 -9.72 6.76
C ALA A 61 31.39 -10.82 7.77
N ASP A 62 31.35 -12.09 7.38
CA ASP A 62 31.12 -13.22 8.30
C ASP A 62 32.17 -13.22 9.42
N THR A 63 33.45 -13.16 9.07
CA THR A 63 34.55 -13.09 10.04
C THR A 63 34.45 -11.86 10.94
N ILE A 64 34.17 -10.68 10.38
CA ILE A 64 34.03 -9.44 11.17
C ILE A 64 32.86 -9.56 12.14
N PHE A 65 31.72 -10.13 11.73
CA PHE A 65 30.58 -10.32 12.62
C PHE A 65 30.91 -11.30 13.75
N ALA A 66 31.53 -12.44 13.43
CA ALA A 66 31.88 -13.49 14.40
C ALA A 66 32.88 -13.01 15.47
N LEU A 67 33.94 -12.29 15.04
CA LEU A 67 34.94 -11.69 15.93
C LEU A 67 34.33 -10.64 16.87
N HIS A 68 33.35 -9.88 16.38
CA HIS A 68 32.74 -8.79 17.13
C HIS A 68 31.39 -9.17 17.77
N ALA A 69 31.14 -10.44 18.10
CA ALA A 69 29.96 -10.85 18.86
C ALA A 69 29.80 -10.04 20.16
N ARG A 70 28.55 -9.77 20.59
CA ARG A 70 28.30 -9.14 21.91
C ARG A 70 28.88 -10.03 23.00
N GLN A 71 29.44 -9.43 24.06
CA GLN A 71 30.07 -10.19 25.15
C GLN A 71 29.16 -11.27 25.75
N LYS A 72 27.87 -10.98 25.95
CA LYS A 72 26.91 -11.96 26.47
C LYS A 72 26.69 -13.17 25.54
N ASP A 73 26.79 -12.96 24.23
CA ASP A 73 26.61 -14.02 23.24
C ASP A 73 27.93 -14.79 23.05
N ALA A 74 29.06 -14.09 23.06
CA ALA A 74 30.40 -14.67 22.96
C ALA A 74 30.73 -15.62 24.12
N LYS A 75 30.15 -15.39 25.30
CA LYS A 75 30.24 -16.31 26.45
C LYS A 75 29.45 -17.60 26.27
N LYS A 76 28.43 -17.59 25.40
CA LYS A 76 27.51 -18.73 25.19
C LYS A 76 27.90 -19.58 23.98
N LEU A 77 28.50 -18.97 22.96
CA LEU A 77 28.85 -19.64 21.70
C LEU A 77 30.32 -19.36 21.36
N PRO A 78 31.17 -20.38 21.16
CA PRO A 78 32.58 -20.20 20.82
C PRO A 78 32.76 -19.63 19.41
N LEU A 79 33.97 -19.24 19.02
CA LEU A 79 34.20 -18.45 17.80
C LEU A 79 33.95 -19.29 16.54
N GLU A 80 34.41 -20.52 16.52
CA GLU A 80 34.30 -21.52 15.46
C GLU A 80 32.84 -21.88 15.14
N ALA A 81 31.93 -21.72 16.09
CA ALA A 81 30.49 -22.00 15.90
C ALA A 81 29.66 -20.74 15.54
N ARG A 82 30.30 -19.59 15.29
CA ARG A 82 29.66 -18.33 14.88
C ARG A 82 29.75 -18.17 13.36
N PHE A 83 28.71 -18.59 12.65
CA PHE A 83 28.63 -18.50 11.20
C PHE A 83 28.00 -17.17 10.77
N ASN A 84 26.67 -17.08 10.77
CA ASN A 84 25.94 -15.94 10.25
C ASN A 84 24.92 -15.41 11.28
N PRO A 85 24.97 -14.12 11.66
CA PRO A 85 24.10 -13.55 12.69
C PRO A 85 22.63 -13.40 12.27
N PHE A 86 22.27 -13.74 11.02
CA PHE A 86 20.90 -13.75 10.52
C PHE A 86 20.32 -15.17 10.41
N THR A 87 21.14 -16.22 10.52
CA THR A 87 20.72 -17.63 10.63
C THR A 87 20.94 -18.18 12.04
N GLN A 88 21.57 -17.40 12.94
CA GLN A 88 21.75 -17.72 14.35
C GLN A 88 21.23 -16.59 15.27
N ASP A 89 20.92 -16.97 16.51
CA ASP A 89 20.32 -16.11 17.54
C ASP A 89 21.35 -15.24 18.33
N TRP A 90 22.64 -15.38 18.08
CA TRP A 90 23.65 -14.42 18.58
C TRP A 90 23.64 -13.13 17.74
N LYS A 91 24.13 -12.00 18.30
CA LYS A 91 24.25 -10.75 17.54
C LYS A 91 25.62 -10.09 17.70
N PRO A 92 26.14 -9.44 16.64
CA PRO A 92 27.38 -8.67 16.69
C PRO A 92 27.20 -7.32 17.39
N ASN A 93 28.30 -6.79 17.93
CA ASN A 93 28.39 -5.49 18.56
C ASN A 93 28.44 -4.38 17.51
N LYS A 94 27.30 -3.70 17.33
CA LYS A 94 27.07 -2.58 16.39
C LYS A 94 28.13 -1.47 16.44
N ASN A 95 28.79 -1.27 17.56
CA ASN A 95 29.76 -0.18 17.74
C ASN A 95 31.15 -0.52 17.22
N LYS A 96 31.48 -1.81 17.07
CA LYS A 96 32.77 -2.27 16.55
C LYS A 96 32.73 -2.60 15.05
N LEU A 97 31.56 -2.51 14.42
CA LEU A 97 31.40 -2.84 13.01
C LEU A 97 31.73 -1.64 12.10
N PRO A 98 32.34 -1.89 10.94
CA PRO A 98 32.44 -0.91 9.87
C PRO A 98 31.07 -0.34 9.49
N PHE A 99 31.06 0.88 8.97
CA PHE A 99 29.84 1.63 8.69
C PHE A 99 28.82 0.82 7.86
N ILE A 100 29.25 0.16 6.77
CA ILE A 100 28.37 -0.62 5.90
C ILE A 100 27.70 -1.78 6.65
N LEU A 101 28.46 -2.59 7.40
CA LEU A 101 27.92 -3.72 8.16
C LEU A 101 26.98 -3.25 9.28
N LYS A 102 27.29 -2.12 9.92
CA LYS A 102 26.39 -1.46 10.87
C LYS A 102 25.06 -1.06 10.21
N GLN A 103 25.09 -0.55 8.97
CA GLN A 103 23.88 -0.20 8.22
C GLN A 103 23.08 -1.44 7.79
N VAL A 104 23.73 -2.50 7.31
CA VAL A 104 23.10 -3.79 6.96
C VAL A 104 22.38 -4.37 8.17
N LEU A 105 23.04 -4.44 9.33
CA LEU A 105 22.44 -4.92 10.57
C LEU A 105 21.29 -4.01 11.04
N ARG A 106 21.44 -2.68 10.88
CA ARG A 106 20.37 -1.73 11.21
C ARG A 106 19.14 -1.98 10.35
N VAL A 107 19.26 -2.09 9.02
CA VAL A 107 18.08 -2.29 8.16
C VAL A 107 17.43 -3.64 8.37
N ALA A 108 18.22 -4.70 8.60
CA ALA A 108 17.70 -6.02 8.97
C ALA A 108 16.88 -5.95 10.27
N THR A 109 17.36 -5.26 11.31
CA THR A 109 16.59 -5.06 12.54
C THR A 109 15.38 -4.14 12.33
N GLN A 110 15.57 -2.97 11.71
CA GLN A 110 14.53 -1.95 11.56
C GLN A 110 13.34 -2.45 10.75
N TYR A 111 13.61 -3.24 9.70
CA TYR A 111 12.60 -3.80 8.82
C TYR A 111 12.30 -5.27 9.10
N GLN A 112 12.82 -5.83 10.20
CA GLN A 112 12.46 -7.15 10.73
C GLN A 112 12.68 -8.27 9.69
N LEU A 113 13.95 -8.47 9.31
CA LEU A 113 14.37 -9.64 8.56
C LEU A 113 14.06 -10.91 9.36
N VAL A 114 13.51 -11.93 8.71
CA VAL A 114 13.23 -13.24 9.28
C VAL A 114 13.46 -14.32 8.21
N LEU A 115 13.82 -15.53 8.63
CA LEU A 115 13.65 -16.72 7.79
C LEU A 115 12.26 -17.28 8.07
N ASP A 116 11.39 -17.30 7.06
CA ASP A 116 10.04 -17.85 7.20
C ASP A 116 9.43 -18.17 5.83
N ALA A 117 8.62 -19.23 5.80
CA ALA A 117 7.68 -19.55 4.75
C ALA A 117 6.52 -20.36 5.34
N PRO A 118 5.37 -20.48 4.65
CA PRO A 118 4.30 -21.37 5.09
C PRO A 118 4.76 -22.83 5.25
N PHE A 119 5.63 -23.27 4.33
CA PHE A 119 6.23 -24.59 4.25
C PHE A 119 7.74 -24.42 4.05
N ILE A 120 8.53 -25.20 4.79
CA ILE A 120 10.00 -25.20 4.71
C ILE A 120 10.45 -26.65 4.53
N PRO A 121 10.99 -27.02 3.36
CA PRO A 121 11.48 -28.36 3.09
C PRO A 121 12.51 -28.80 4.12
N GLU A 122 12.57 -30.09 4.41
CA GLU A 122 13.59 -30.67 5.28
C GLU A 122 14.99 -30.32 4.84
N ALA A 123 15.30 -30.47 3.54
CA ALA A 123 16.56 -30.08 2.93
C ALA A 123 17.01 -28.64 3.30
N VAL A 124 16.08 -27.72 3.57
CA VAL A 124 16.39 -26.33 4.00
C VAL A 124 16.54 -26.23 5.52
N ARG A 125 15.76 -26.98 6.30
CA ARG A 125 15.84 -26.99 7.77
C ARG A 125 17.19 -27.53 8.23
N VAL A 126 17.68 -28.59 7.60
CA VAL A 126 18.91 -29.30 8.00
C VAL A 126 20.19 -28.49 7.73
N GLN A 127 20.15 -27.57 6.75
CA GLN A 127 21.25 -26.63 6.43
C GLN A 127 21.54 -25.60 7.54
N LEU A 128 20.63 -25.38 8.49
CA LEU A 128 20.83 -24.35 9.50
C LEU A 128 21.86 -24.76 10.56
N PRO A 129 22.59 -23.80 11.15
CA PRO A 129 23.47 -24.10 12.27
C PRO A 129 22.68 -24.60 13.48
N ALA A 130 23.04 -25.78 13.99
CA ALA A 130 22.42 -26.34 15.20
C ALA A 130 22.73 -25.50 16.45
N TRP A 131 23.96 -24.98 16.52
CA TRP A 131 24.39 -24.17 17.65
C TRP A 131 23.86 -22.75 17.56
N SER A 132 23.23 -22.28 18.66
CA SER A 132 22.55 -20.98 18.70
C SER A 132 21.50 -20.82 17.59
N HIS A 133 20.77 -21.89 17.29
CA HIS A 133 19.70 -21.93 16.30
C HIS A 133 18.68 -20.78 16.48
N ILE A 134 18.22 -20.20 15.36
CA ILE A 134 17.29 -19.04 15.34
C ILE A 134 15.94 -19.31 16.01
N ALA A 135 15.45 -20.54 15.91
CA ALA A 135 14.14 -20.94 16.41
C ALA A 135 14.20 -21.73 17.73
N ARG A 136 15.22 -21.52 18.56
CA ARG A 136 15.30 -22.22 19.86
C ARG A 136 14.25 -21.70 20.85
N SER A 137 13.68 -22.60 21.66
CA SER A 137 12.68 -22.29 22.70
C SER A 137 13.23 -21.45 23.85
N ASP A 138 14.42 -21.79 24.36
CA ASP A 138 15.08 -21.10 25.48
C ASP A 138 16.50 -20.61 25.13
N PRO A 139 16.63 -19.36 24.63
CA PRO A 139 17.91 -18.72 24.35
C PRO A 139 18.85 -18.56 25.55
N GLU A 140 18.32 -18.54 26.76
CA GLU A 140 19.08 -18.23 27.96
C GLU A 140 19.71 -19.49 28.59
N ARG A 141 19.07 -20.66 28.48
CA ARG A 141 19.58 -21.96 28.99
C ARG A 141 20.38 -22.77 27.96
N ALA A 142 21.32 -22.13 27.27
CA ALA A 142 22.11 -22.77 26.23
C ALA A 142 23.25 -23.66 26.80
N ARG A 143 23.15 -24.99 26.71
CA ARG A 143 24.21 -25.96 27.06
C ARG A 143 25.31 -26.06 25.99
N GLN A 144 25.77 -24.93 25.48
CA GLN A 144 26.65 -24.89 24.30
C GLN A 144 28.14 -24.99 24.65
N MET A 145 28.54 -24.67 25.89
CA MET A 145 29.94 -24.64 26.33
C MET A 145 30.35 -25.88 27.16
N ILE A 146 29.53 -26.93 27.22
CA ILE A 146 29.86 -28.15 27.97
C ILE A 146 30.83 -29.04 27.21
N LYS A 147 31.55 -29.93 27.92
CA LYS A 147 32.55 -30.84 27.33
C LYS A 147 31.97 -31.68 26.17
N THR A 148 30.77 -32.21 26.34
CA THR A 148 30.07 -32.98 25.31
C THR A 148 29.76 -32.15 24.07
N ALA A 149 29.37 -30.88 24.24
CA ALA A 149 29.13 -29.96 23.11
C ALA A 149 30.43 -29.61 22.38
N ASN A 150 31.56 -29.49 23.11
CA ASN A 150 32.88 -29.35 22.49
C ASN A 150 33.27 -30.62 21.71
N CYS A 151 32.97 -31.81 22.24
CA CYS A 151 33.20 -33.07 21.55
C CYS A 151 32.41 -33.13 20.24
N LEU A 152 31.11 -32.82 20.27
CA LEU A 152 30.27 -32.77 19.07
C LEU A 152 30.83 -31.81 18.00
N ARG A 153 31.38 -30.67 18.39
CA ARG A 153 31.94 -29.71 17.41
C ARG A 153 33.33 -30.05 16.88
N ASN A 154 34.20 -30.56 17.76
CA ASN A 154 35.62 -30.69 17.43
C ASN A 154 36.01 -32.10 16.98
N ASN A 155 35.31 -33.13 17.48
CA ASN A 155 35.59 -34.52 17.13
C ASN A 155 34.59 -35.03 16.09
N HIS A 156 33.30 -34.72 16.23
CA HIS A 156 32.28 -35.15 15.27
C HIS A 156 31.97 -34.10 14.19
N GLU A 157 32.63 -32.92 14.22
CA GLU A 157 32.40 -31.81 13.29
C GLU A 157 30.92 -31.40 13.10
N ALA A 158 30.09 -31.62 14.12
CA ALA A 158 28.65 -31.45 14.03
C ALA A 158 28.24 -30.00 14.27
N TYR A 159 28.14 -29.21 13.19
CA TYR A 159 27.76 -27.79 13.23
C TYR A 159 26.35 -27.49 12.72
N THR A 160 25.82 -28.32 11.84
CA THR A 160 24.49 -28.18 11.21
C THR A 160 23.44 -29.03 11.93
N VAL A 161 22.17 -28.76 11.65
CA VAL A 161 21.06 -29.61 12.09
C VAL A 161 21.19 -31.02 11.47
N GLU A 162 21.59 -31.09 10.19
CA GLU A 162 21.88 -32.35 9.47
C GLU A 162 22.89 -33.23 10.24
N ALA A 163 24.06 -32.68 10.59
CA ALA A 163 25.10 -33.43 11.27
C ALA A 163 24.66 -33.94 12.65
N LEU A 164 23.77 -33.21 13.35
CA LEU A 164 23.20 -33.72 14.61
C LEU A 164 22.14 -34.80 14.36
N GLN A 165 21.36 -34.72 13.28
CA GLN A 165 20.41 -35.78 12.91
C GLN A 165 21.13 -37.06 12.57
N GLU A 166 22.19 -37.00 11.77
CA GLU A 166 23.02 -38.17 11.43
C GLU A 166 23.55 -38.88 12.68
N ILE A 167 24.07 -38.12 13.65
CA ILE A 167 24.53 -38.67 14.95
C ILE A 167 23.39 -39.34 15.73
N CYS A 168 22.16 -38.81 15.66
CA CYS A 168 21.00 -39.38 16.34
C CYS A 168 20.46 -40.63 15.62
N GLU A 169 20.53 -40.68 14.29
CA GLU A 169 20.02 -41.79 13.46
C GLU A 169 20.92 -43.04 13.52
N GLN A 170 22.20 -42.87 13.86
CA GLN A 170 23.20 -43.94 14.06
C GLN A 170 22.90 -44.90 15.23
N THR A 171 21.72 -44.85 15.84
CA THR A 171 21.34 -45.74 16.94
C THR A 171 20.74 -47.05 16.40
N ARG A 172 21.59 -48.03 16.08
CA ARG A 172 21.19 -49.39 15.64
C ARG A 172 20.57 -50.21 16.80
N GLU A 173 19.86 -51.31 16.48
CA GLU A 173 19.21 -52.19 17.48
C GLU A 173 20.18 -52.75 18.54
N ASP A 174 21.48 -52.84 18.24
CA ASP A 174 22.56 -53.32 19.11
C ASP A 174 23.20 -52.21 19.97
N HIS A 175 22.73 -50.96 19.86
CA HIS A 175 23.23 -49.85 20.67
C HIS A 175 22.91 -50.04 22.16
N VAL A 176 23.90 -49.74 23.01
CA VAL A 176 23.79 -49.80 24.47
C VAL A 176 24.29 -48.50 25.07
N ARG A 177 23.50 -47.93 25.99
CA ARG A 177 23.79 -46.68 26.71
C ARG A 177 25.00 -46.80 27.66
N ARG A 178 26.21 -46.88 27.10
CA ARG A 178 27.49 -46.97 27.83
C ARG A 178 28.64 -46.47 26.95
N ALA A 179 29.74 -46.02 27.57
CA ALA A 179 30.88 -45.47 26.86
C ALA A 179 31.57 -46.46 25.89
N ASN A 180 31.57 -47.75 26.23
CA ASN A 180 32.17 -48.84 25.45
C ASN A 180 31.11 -49.67 24.70
N CYS A 181 30.07 -49.02 24.17
CA CYS A 181 29.11 -49.70 23.27
C CYS A 181 29.85 -50.33 22.08
N GLY A 182 29.52 -51.57 21.74
CA GLY A 182 30.22 -52.33 20.70
C GLY A 182 29.67 -52.13 19.29
N CYS A 183 28.66 -51.28 19.09
CA CYS A 183 28.14 -51.00 17.76
C CYS A 183 29.19 -50.29 16.89
N GLU A 184 29.03 -50.40 15.58
CA GLU A 184 29.93 -49.84 14.57
C GLU A 184 30.10 -48.33 14.76
N ASP A 185 28.99 -47.60 14.90
CA ASP A 185 28.97 -46.13 15.02
C ASP A 185 29.71 -45.64 16.28
N CYS A 186 29.45 -46.25 17.43
CA CYS A 186 30.15 -45.91 18.68
C CYS A 186 31.64 -46.29 18.64
N THR A 187 32.03 -47.26 17.80
CA THR A 187 33.43 -47.62 17.62
C THR A 187 34.14 -46.58 16.76
N HIS A 188 33.53 -46.18 15.65
CA HIS A 188 34.02 -45.11 14.79
C HIS A 188 34.16 -43.78 15.55
N ASP A 189 33.14 -43.37 16.30
CA ASP A 189 33.18 -42.17 17.14
C ASP A 189 34.36 -42.17 18.13
N ARG A 190 34.72 -43.35 18.69
CA ARG A 190 35.87 -43.48 19.60
C ARG A 190 37.20 -43.37 18.87
N GLU A 191 37.29 -43.84 17.63
CA GLU A 191 38.47 -43.67 16.77
C GLU A 191 38.71 -42.18 16.46
N ASP A 192 37.64 -41.41 16.30
CA ASP A 192 37.68 -39.94 16.15
C ASP A 192 37.89 -39.19 17.49
N GLY A 193 38.12 -39.93 18.57
CA GLY A 193 38.49 -39.39 19.88
C GLY A 193 37.31 -39.06 20.81
N CYS A 194 36.08 -39.46 20.49
CA CYS A 194 34.94 -39.34 21.40
C CYS A 194 35.02 -40.36 22.54
N LYS A 195 35.07 -39.90 23.79
CA LYS A 195 35.20 -40.79 24.96
C LYS A 195 33.89 -41.48 25.37
N ALA A 196 32.75 -40.91 25.01
CA ALA A 196 31.44 -41.39 25.44
C ALA A 196 30.37 -41.05 24.39
N PRO A 197 30.29 -41.82 23.28
CA PRO A 197 29.39 -41.57 22.16
C PRO A 197 27.92 -41.38 22.57
N TYR A 198 27.42 -42.21 23.49
CA TYR A 198 26.02 -42.12 23.97
C TYR A 198 25.66 -40.74 24.58
N LEU A 199 26.61 -40.04 25.23
CA LEU A 199 26.36 -38.69 25.76
C LEU A 199 26.27 -37.66 24.65
N CYS A 200 27.05 -37.84 23.57
CA CYS A 200 27.00 -36.99 22.38
C CYS A 200 25.67 -37.15 21.66
N GLN A 201 25.19 -38.39 21.50
CA GLN A 201 23.87 -38.70 20.92
C GLN A 201 22.71 -38.15 21.78
N GLU A 202 22.76 -38.31 23.11
CA GLU A 202 21.76 -37.73 24.02
C GLU A 202 21.72 -36.19 23.93
N LEU A 203 22.89 -35.55 23.85
CA LEU A 203 22.97 -34.10 23.72
C LEU A 203 22.52 -33.62 22.34
N ALA A 204 22.85 -34.33 21.27
CA ALA A 204 22.38 -34.04 19.92
C ALA A 204 20.84 -34.04 19.88
N ASN A 205 20.22 -35.09 20.43
CA ASN A 205 18.77 -35.17 20.60
C ASN A 205 18.18 -34.02 21.45
N ASP A 206 18.80 -33.67 22.59
CA ASP A 206 18.37 -32.53 23.42
C ASP A 206 18.48 -31.19 22.68
N VAL A 207 19.47 -31.01 21.80
CA VAL A 207 19.62 -29.80 20.99
C VAL A 207 18.54 -29.73 19.90
N LEU A 208 18.30 -30.84 19.18
CA LEU A 208 17.27 -30.93 18.14
C LEU A 208 15.86 -30.70 18.72
N ALA A 209 15.53 -31.36 19.83
CA ALA A 209 14.23 -31.25 20.50
C ALA A 209 13.89 -29.83 21.01
N ARG A 210 14.89 -28.96 21.17
CA ARG A 210 14.71 -27.56 21.59
C ARG A 210 14.46 -26.60 20.43
N THR A 211 14.57 -27.06 19.20
CA THR A 211 14.17 -26.30 18.01
C THR A 211 12.64 -26.33 17.90
N THR A 212 12.00 -25.18 17.77
CA THR A 212 10.53 -25.08 17.82
C THR A 212 9.90 -24.78 16.47
N GLY A 213 8.63 -25.15 16.34
CA GLY A 213 7.75 -24.74 15.25
C GLY A 213 8.23 -25.26 13.90
N LYS A 214 8.18 -24.39 12.89
CA LYS A 214 8.53 -24.73 11.49
C LYS A 214 9.92 -25.31 11.25
N TRP A 215 10.85 -25.09 12.17
CA TRP A 215 12.24 -25.50 12.02
C TRP A 215 12.58 -26.81 12.74
N ASN A 216 11.67 -27.34 13.56
CA ASN A 216 11.86 -28.65 14.14
C ASN A 216 11.77 -29.69 13.02
N VAL A 217 12.77 -30.57 12.92
CA VAL A 217 12.86 -31.63 11.91
C VAL A 217 11.82 -32.73 12.13
N ASP A 218 11.45 -33.00 13.39
CA ASP A 218 10.44 -34.00 13.78
C ASP A 218 9.02 -33.59 13.37
N VAL A 219 8.82 -32.32 13.02
CA VAL A 219 7.53 -31.83 12.51
C VAL A 219 7.42 -32.25 11.04
N GLY A 220 6.68 -33.34 10.81
CA GLY A 220 6.32 -33.79 9.47
C GLY A 220 5.49 -32.75 8.72
N GLN A 221 6.03 -32.24 7.61
CA GLN A 221 5.31 -31.37 6.69
C GLN A 221 4.96 -32.19 5.45
N TYR A 222 3.91 -33.01 5.56
CA TYR A 222 3.53 -33.96 4.51
C TYR A 222 3.06 -33.27 3.23
N GLU A 223 3.59 -33.74 2.09
CA GLU A 223 3.00 -33.50 0.78
C GLU A 223 2.07 -34.65 0.43
N TYR A 224 0.87 -34.32 -0.04
CA TYR A 224 -0.12 -35.30 -0.49
C TYR A 224 -0.06 -35.42 -2.01
N ASP A 225 -0.31 -36.60 -2.56
CA ASP A 225 -0.48 -36.79 -4.01
C ASP A 225 -1.61 -35.87 -4.52
N THR A 226 -1.40 -35.25 -5.68
CA THR A 226 -2.30 -34.25 -6.27
C THR A 226 -2.84 -34.70 -7.64
N PRO A 227 -3.86 -35.57 -7.69
CA PRO A 227 -4.47 -36.02 -8.95
C PRO A 227 -5.03 -34.88 -9.81
N LEU A 228 -5.77 -33.91 -9.25
CA LEU A 228 -6.35 -32.80 -10.00
C LEU A 228 -5.27 -31.88 -10.59
N ALA A 229 -4.13 -31.74 -9.90
CA ALA A 229 -2.99 -30.99 -10.44
C ALA A 229 -2.36 -31.69 -11.66
N ARG A 230 -2.36 -33.03 -11.71
CA ARG A 230 -1.93 -33.80 -12.89
C ARG A 230 -2.88 -33.59 -14.07
N ASP A 231 -4.19 -33.59 -13.81
CA ASP A 231 -5.22 -33.48 -14.85
C ASP A 231 -5.31 -32.07 -15.46
N LEU A 232 -5.26 -31.03 -14.63
CA LEU A 232 -5.37 -29.63 -15.08
C LEU A 232 -4.04 -29.05 -15.58
N GLY A 233 -2.91 -29.66 -15.20
CA GLY A 233 -1.58 -29.14 -15.47
C GLY A 233 -1.27 -27.86 -14.69
N PRO A 234 -0.10 -27.24 -14.94
CA PRO A 234 0.33 -26.05 -14.21
C PRO A 234 -0.56 -24.84 -14.53
N ALA A 235 -0.73 -23.96 -13.53
CA ALA A 235 -1.50 -22.74 -13.68
C ALA A 235 -0.95 -21.85 -14.81
N SER A 236 -1.80 -21.52 -15.80
CA SER A 236 -1.39 -20.75 -16.99
C SER A 236 -2.31 -19.54 -17.26
N GLU A 237 -1.72 -18.44 -17.75
CA GLU A 237 -2.49 -17.25 -18.16
C GLU A 237 -3.43 -17.54 -19.34
N GLU A 238 -3.11 -18.57 -20.14
CA GLU A 238 -3.96 -19.00 -21.24
C GLU A 238 -5.22 -19.71 -20.73
N ALA A 239 -5.11 -20.59 -19.74
CA ALA A 239 -6.28 -21.20 -19.09
C ALA A 239 -7.21 -20.13 -18.48
N VAL A 240 -6.64 -19.11 -17.80
CA VAL A 240 -7.42 -17.97 -17.28
C VAL A 240 -8.07 -17.15 -18.40
N ARG A 241 -7.46 -17.08 -19.59
CA ARG A 241 -8.01 -16.36 -20.75
C ARG A 241 -9.15 -17.13 -21.42
N GLN A 242 -9.03 -18.45 -21.45
CA GLN A 242 -10.03 -19.38 -21.98
C GLN A 242 -11.13 -19.72 -20.97
N ASN A 243 -11.13 -19.11 -19.78
CA ASN A 243 -12.07 -19.37 -18.70
C ASN A 243 -12.11 -20.85 -18.26
N LYS A 244 -10.96 -21.54 -18.35
CA LYS A 244 -10.80 -22.92 -17.87
C LYS A 244 -10.44 -22.94 -16.38
N PRO A 245 -10.73 -24.03 -15.65
CA PRO A 245 -10.27 -24.21 -14.28
C PRO A 245 -8.76 -24.12 -14.18
N VAL A 246 -8.28 -23.42 -13.15
CA VAL A 246 -6.85 -23.24 -12.88
C VAL A 246 -6.53 -23.72 -11.48
N ILE A 247 -5.63 -24.71 -11.38
CA ILE A 247 -5.23 -25.29 -10.10
C ILE A 247 -4.56 -24.25 -9.20
N PHE A 248 -4.93 -24.24 -7.92
CA PHE A 248 -4.22 -23.52 -6.89
C PHE A 248 -3.07 -24.39 -6.38
N ASN A 249 -1.82 -23.93 -6.57
CA ASN A 249 -0.67 -24.59 -5.97
C ASN A 249 -0.40 -23.99 -4.57
N PRO A 250 -0.57 -24.75 -3.47
CA PRO A 250 -0.36 -24.25 -2.13
C PRO A 250 1.13 -24.04 -1.78
N VAL A 251 2.05 -24.73 -2.47
CA VAL A 251 3.52 -24.64 -2.30
C VAL A 251 4.12 -23.83 -3.46
N GLN A 252 4.12 -22.50 -3.32
CA GLN A 252 4.65 -21.59 -4.36
C GLN A 252 6.18 -21.44 -4.35
N LEU A 253 6.79 -21.76 -3.21
CA LEU A 253 8.23 -21.72 -3.00
C LEU A 253 8.70 -23.14 -2.71
N ASP A 254 9.12 -23.82 -3.76
CA ASP A 254 9.74 -25.13 -3.73
C ASP A 254 11.20 -24.96 -4.15
N SER A 255 12.08 -24.81 -3.16
CA SER A 255 13.51 -24.58 -3.39
C SER A 255 14.30 -25.07 -2.20
N GLU A 256 15.37 -25.80 -2.46
CA GLU A 256 16.30 -26.24 -1.41
C GLU A 256 17.31 -25.15 -1.02
N VAL A 257 17.18 -23.94 -1.55
CA VAL A 257 18.14 -22.86 -1.34
C VAL A 257 17.69 -21.95 -0.19
N LEU A 258 18.39 -22.00 0.95
CA LEU A 258 18.09 -21.21 2.15
C LEU A 258 17.85 -19.71 1.87
N SER A 259 18.60 -19.11 0.95
CA SER A 259 18.49 -17.68 0.62
C SER A 259 17.09 -17.24 0.13
N GLN A 260 16.27 -18.18 -0.38
CA GLN A 260 14.90 -17.90 -0.86
C GLN A 260 13.89 -17.71 0.29
N TYR A 261 14.24 -18.15 1.50
CA TYR A 261 13.38 -18.11 2.68
C TYR A 261 13.56 -16.83 3.51
N PHE A 262 14.52 -15.97 3.16
CA PHE A 262 14.64 -14.66 3.80
C PHE A 262 13.50 -13.72 3.40
N ARG A 263 12.75 -13.27 4.41
CA ARG A 263 11.64 -12.32 4.29
C ARG A 263 11.95 -11.06 5.08
N ILE A 264 11.53 -9.91 4.56
CA ILE A 264 11.74 -8.59 5.20
C ILE A 264 10.44 -7.78 5.20
N PHE A 265 10.31 -6.78 6.06
CA PHE A 265 9.10 -5.97 6.32
C PHE A 265 7.98 -6.74 7.03
N THR A 266 8.31 -7.83 7.72
CA THR A 266 7.36 -8.79 8.31
C THR A 266 6.44 -8.18 9.36
N LYS A 267 6.91 -7.18 10.11
CA LYS A 267 6.10 -6.40 11.07
C LYS A 267 4.93 -5.65 10.44
N HIS A 268 5.02 -5.32 9.16
CA HIS A 268 3.99 -4.53 8.46
C HIS A 268 3.17 -5.37 7.50
N LEU A 269 3.81 -6.35 6.87
CA LEU A 269 3.27 -7.18 5.80
C LEU A 269 3.01 -8.60 6.33
N ALA A 270 2.00 -8.79 7.18
CA ALA A 270 1.61 -10.10 7.73
C ALA A 270 0.12 -10.10 8.09
N ILE A 271 -0.51 -11.29 8.12
CA ILE A 271 -1.87 -11.48 8.65
C ILE A 271 -1.89 -11.10 10.13
N THR A 272 -1.08 -11.77 10.95
CA THR A 272 -0.82 -11.39 12.33
C THR A 272 0.56 -10.74 12.42
N ARG A 273 0.59 -9.45 12.77
CA ARG A 273 1.84 -8.68 12.91
C ARG A 273 2.53 -9.05 14.22
N ALA A 274 3.81 -9.41 14.14
CA ALA A 274 4.65 -9.75 15.27
C ALA A 274 6.12 -9.36 15.01
N PRO A 275 6.97 -9.27 16.04
CA PRO A 275 8.42 -9.17 15.87
C PRO A 275 9.00 -10.40 15.16
N ALA A 276 10.13 -10.25 14.47
CA ALA A 276 10.79 -11.34 13.74
C ALA A 276 11.10 -12.57 14.63
N GLU A 277 11.46 -12.34 15.89
CA GLU A 277 11.76 -13.38 16.90
C GLU A 277 10.56 -14.25 17.24
N GLU A 278 9.34 -13.72 17.13
CA GLU A 278 8.10 -14.48 17.32
C GLU A 278 7.70 -15.19 16.02
N ILE A 279 7.87 -14.52 14.87
CA ILE A 279 7.52 -15.08 13.56
C ILE A 279 8.33 -16.35 13.27
N VAL A 280 9.64 -16.33 13.52
CA VAL A 280 10.53 -17.48 13.25
C VAL A 280 10.20 -18.72 14.08
N ARG A 281 9.52 -18.54 15.23
CA ARG A 281 9.14 -19.61 16.16
C ARG A 281 7.68 -20.05 16.01
N ARG A 282 6.99 -19.57 14.97
CA ARG A 282 5.60 -19.98 14.72
C ARG A 282 5.53 -21.47 14.40
N GLU A 283 4.40 -22.07 14.78
CA GLU A 283 4.05 -23.41 14.38
C GLU A 283 4.01 -23.57 12.85
N ALA A 284 4.30 -24.79 12.41
CA ALA A 284 4.19 -25.15 11.00
C ALA A 284 2.72 -25.12 10.55
N GLY A 285 2.51 -24.75 9.28
CA GLY A 285 1.20 -24.87 8.64
C GLY A 285 0.90 -26.33 8.29
N ILE A 286 0.68 -27.17 9.31
CA ILE A 286 0.34 -28.58 9.13
C ILE A 286 -1.07 -28.68 8.55
N ARG A 287 -1.20 -29.37 7.42
CA ARG A 287 -2.51 -29.65 6.82
C ARG A 287 -3.03 -30.95 7.40
N GLU A 288 -4.09 -30.87 8.20
CA GLU A 288 -4.67 -32.03 8.88
C GLU A 288 -5.68 -32.75 7.96
N GLY A 289 -5.60 -34.08 7.93
CA GLY A 289 -6.59 -34.95 7.29
C GLY A 289 -6.23 -35.41 5.88
N VAL A 290 -6.53 -36.67 5.56
CA VAL A 290 -6.29 -37.24 4.23
C VAL A 290 -7.31 -36.68 3.22
N PRO A 291 -6.89 -36.30 2.00
CA PRO A 291 -7.81 -35.87 0.96
C PRO A 291 -8.93 -36.89 0.71
N GLU A 292 -10.18 -36.43 0.67
CA GLU A 292 -11.33 -37.29 0.37
C GLU A 292 -11.44 -37.55 -1.13
N LYS A 293 -11.61 -38.82 -1.53
CA LYS A 293 -11.89 -39.22 -2.91
C LYS A 293 -13.36 -39.02 -3.32
N LYS A 294 -14.00 -37.94 -2.83
CA LYS A 294 -15.37 -37.57 -3.22
C LYS A 294 -15.35 -36.67 -4.46
N GLU A 295 -16.51 -36.54 -5.10
CA GLU A 295 -16.69 -35.58 -6.19
C GLU A 295 -16.33 -34.15 -5.76
N THR A 296 -15.72 -33.43 -6.71
CA THR A 296 -15.30 -32.04 -6.55
C THR A 296 -16.53 -31.16 -6.37
N LEU A 297 -16.58 -30.44 -5.26
CA LEU A 297 -17.69 -29.56 -4.91
C LEU A 297 -17.57 -28.22 -5.66
N ILE A 298 -18.63 -27.79 -6.34
CA ILE A 298 -18.65 -26.53 -7.08
C ILE A 298 -19.18 -25.42 -6.16
N ALA A 299 -18.47 -24.29 -6.09
CA ALA A 299 -18.87 -23.12 -5.33
C ALA A 299 -18.86 -21.87 -6.21
N TYR A 300 -19.97 -21.15 -6.29
CA TYR A 300 -20.01 -19.81 -6.88
C TYR A 300 -19.66 -18.77 -5.82
N ALA A 301 -18.54 -18.07 -5.99
CA ALA A 301 -18.06 -17.07 -5.04
C ALA A 301 -17.89 -15.71 -5.73
N CYS A 302 -18.88 -14.83 -5.57
CA CYS A 302 -18.94 -13.55 -6.29
C CYS A 302 -18.91 -12.35 -5.36
N GLY A 303 -18.28 -11.27 -5.85
CA GLY A 303 -18.27 -9.96 -5.20
C GLY A 303 -18.99 -8.91 -6.02
N SER A 304 -19.56 -7.92 -5.35
CA SER A 304 -20.15 -6.74 -5.99
C SER A 304 -19.81 -5.48 -5.22
N THR A 305 -19.85 -4.31 -5.88
CA THR A 305 -19.61 -3.02 -5.22
C THR A 305 -20.56 -1.96 -5.76
N LEU A 306 -21.30 -1.32 -4.86
CA LEU A 306 -22.10 -0.13 -5.11
C LEU A 306 -21.24 1.12 -4.96
N HIS A 307 -21.56 2.16 -5.72
CA HIS A 307 -20.82 3.43 -5.71
C HIS A 307 -19.31 3.25 -5.85
N GLY A 308 -18.90 2.27 -6.67
CA GLY A 308 -17.48 1.96 -6.85
C GLY A 308 -16.67 3.19 -7.25
N ARG A 309 -15.46 3.31 -6.68
CA ARG A 309 -14.54 4.45 -6.87
C ARG A 309 -15.02 5.76 -6.24
N THR A 310 -15.88 5.73 -5.23
CA THR A 310 -16.21 6.91 -4.42
C THR A 310 -15.88 6.64 -2.96
N ALA A 311 -15.95 7.67 -2.10
CA ALA A 311 -15.81 7.51 -0.66
C ALA A 311 -17.00 6.76 -0.02
N GLU A 312 -18.06 6.50 -0.80
CA GLU A 312 -19.28 5.82 -0.37
C GLU A 312 -19.37 4.40 -0.96
N ALA A 313 -18.25 3.89 -1.48
CA ALA A 313 -18.19 2.54 -2.01
C ALA A 313 -18.59 1.52 -0.93
N GLN A 314 -19.56 0.68 -1.25
CA GLN A 314 -20.04 -0.40 -0.39
C GLN A 314 -19.93 -1.71 -1.16
N GLY A 315 -19.41 -2.74 -0.49
CA GLY A 315 -19.07 -4.01 -1.12
C GLY A 315 -19.84 -5.12 -0.45
N GLY A 316 -20.28 -6.10 -1.22
CA GLY A 316 -20.97 -7.28 -0.73
C GLY A 316 -20.41 -8.53 -1.39
N TYR A 317 -20.51 -9.66 -0.69
CA TYR A 317 -20.10 -10.96 -1.20
C TYR A 317 -21.27 -11.94 -1.11
N ALA A 318 -21.22 -12.96 -1.96
CA ALA A 318 -22.10 -14.11 -1.90
C ALA A 318 -21.35 -15.37 -2.30
N VAL A 319 -21.67 -16.46 -1.61
CA VAL A 319 -21.22 -17.82 -1.86
C VAL A 319 -22.46 -18.69 -2.00
N HIS A 320 -22.53 -19.44 -3.10
CA HIS A 320 -23.63 -20.34 -3.39
C HIS A 320 -23.09 -21.73 -3.80
N PHE A 321 -23.66 -22.78 -3.20
CA PHE A 321 -23.34 -24.17 -3.44
C PHE A 321 -24.54 -24.89 -4.11
N PRO A 322 -24.57 -25.01 -5.45
CA PRO A 322 -25.73 -25.54 -6.17
C PRO A 322 -26.07 -26.99 -5.79
N ASP A 323 -25.06 -27.77 -5.43
CA ASP A 323 -25.21 -29.19 -5.09
C ASP A 323 -25.46 -29.43 -3.59
N GLY A 324 -25.69 -28.37 -2.80
CA GLY A 324 -25.97 -28.47 -1.37
C GLY A 324 -24.81 -29.02 -0.52
N GLY A 325 -23.58 -28.93 -1.03
CA GLY A 325 -22.40 -29.50 -0.38
C GLY A 325 -21.88 -28.72 0.84
N ALA A 326 -22.36 -27.49 1.05
CA ALA A 326 -22.12 -26.62 2.21
C ALA A 326 -23.21 -25.53 2.25
N ASP A 327 -23.30 -24.80 3.37
CA ASP A 327 -24.28 -23.71 3.52
C ASP A 327 -23.88 -22.48 2.69
N ASP A 328 -24.86 -21.91 2.00
CA ASP A 328 -24.72 -20.62 1.32
C ASP A 328 -24.41 -19.50 2.32
N GLU A 329 -23.56 -18.56 1.93
CA GLU A 329 -23.21 -17.40 2.76
C GLU A 329 -23.28 -16.11 1.94
N THR A 330 -24.00 -15.12 2.45
CA THR A 330 -24.02 -13.78 1.85
C THR A 330 -23.82 -12.72 2.93
N GLY A 331 -23.19 -11.60 2.59
CA GLY A 331 -22.98 -10.54 3.56
C GLY A 331 -22.25 -9.31 3.04
N PRO A 332 -22.33 -8.19 3.77
CA PRO A 332 -21.58 -6.99 3.45
C PRO A 332 -20.09 -7.20 3.76
N CYS A 333 -19.22 -6.62 2.94
CA CYS A 333 -17.78 -6.60 3.20
C CYS A 333 -17.45 -5.65 4.36
N THR A 334 -16.45 -5.99 5.18
CA THR A 334 -15.96 -5.16 6.28
C THR A 334 -14.75 -4.30 5.88
N GLY A 335 -14.55 -3.19 6.59
CA GLY A 335 -13.42 -2.25 6.46
C GLY A 335 -13.80 -0.88 5.87
N GLU A 336 -12.82 0.01 5.72
CA GLU A 336 -13.04 1.37 5.18
C GLU A 336 -12.95 1.44 3.65
N GLN A 337 -12.29 0.46 3.01
CA GLN A 337 -12.02 0.48 1.57
C GLN A 337 -12.70 -0.70 0.88
N HIS A 338 -13.55 -0.37 -0.08
CA HIS A 338 -14.36 -1.34 -0.81
C HIS A 338 -14.04 -1.28 -2.30
N SER A 339 -13.87 -2.45 -2.91
CA SER A 339 -13.69 -2.60 -4.34
C SER A 339 -14.26 -3.95 -4.78
N GLU A 340 -14.68 -4.03 -6.05
CA GLU A 340 -15.27 -5.25 -6.61
C GLU A 340 -14.31 -6.43 -6.46
N GLU A 341 -13.02 -6.16 -6.62
CA GLU A 341 -11.95 -7.12 -6.44
C GLU A 341 -11.81 -7.58 -4.98
N ARG A 342 -11.88 -6.67 -4.01
CA ARG A 342 -11.86 -7.02 -2.58
C ARG A 342 -13.06 -7.89 -2.23
N SER A 343 -14.24 -7.54 -2.71
CA SER A 343 -15.47 -8.29 -2.48
C SER A 343 -15.39 -9.70 -3.06
N ALA A 344 -14.84 -9.86 -4.26
CA ALA A 344 -14.63 -11.18 -4.85
C ALA A 344 -13.61 -12.01 -4.06
N ALA A 345 -12.50 -11.41 -3.62
CA ALA A 345 -11.52 -12.10 -2.77
C ALA A 345 -12.10 -12.51 -1.41
N THR A 346 -12.99 -11.70 -0.82
CA THR A 346 -13.75 -12.05 0.38
C THR A 346 -14.68 -13.23 0.12
N ALA A 347 -15.41 -13.25 -1.00
CA ALA A 347 -16.27 -14.37 -1.37
C ALA A 347 -15.48 -15.68 -1.47
N ILE A 348 -14.32 -15.64 -2.13
CA ILE A 348 -13.43 -16.81 -2.27
C ILE A 348 -12.92 -17.27 -0.90
N LEU A 349 -12.53 -16.34 -0.01
CA LEU A 349 -12.15 -16.66 1.36
C LEU A 349 -13.28 -17.35 2.11
N ARG A 350 -14.52 -16.87 2.01
CA ARG A 350 -15.68 -17.46 2.67
C ARG A 350 -16.00 -18.86 2.14
N ALA A 351 -15.98 -19.05 0.82
CA ALA A 351 -16.13 -20.36 0.20
C ALA A 351 -15.09 -21.36 0.70
N ALA A 352 -13.81 -20.96 0.76
CA ALA A 352 -12.72 -21.81 1.24
C ALA A 352 -12.84 -22.20 2.72
N LEU A 353 -13.49 -21.35 3.54
CA LEU A 353 -13.71 -21.58 4.97
C LEU A 353 -14.97 -22.39 5.28
N ALA A 354 -15.96 -22.40 4.38
CA ALA A 354 -17.23 -23.12 4.56
C ALA A 354 -17.09 -24.63 4.27
N VAL A 355 -16.26 -25.00 3.29
CA VAL A 355 -16.10 -26.40 2.86
C VAL A 355 -15.08 -27.13 3.76
N PRO A 356 -15.32 -28.40 4.17
CA PRO A 356 -14.32 -29.22 4.86
C PRO A 356 -12.95 -29.23 4.18
N LEU A 357 -11.86 -29.22 4.96
CA LEU A 357 -10.49 -28.97 4.46
C LEU A 357 -9.95 -30.05 3.51
N ASN A 358 -10.45 -31.28 3.64
CA ASN A 358 -10.01 -32.46 2.89
C ASN A 358 -10.79 -32.70 1.59
N ARG A 359 -11.84 -31.92 1.33
CA ARG A 359 -12.71 -32.11 0.16
C ARG A 359 -12.25 -31.27 -1.02
N ASN A 360 -12.19 -31.88 -2.21
CA ASN A 360 -11.85 -31.16 -3.45
C ASN A 360 -12.95 -30.14 -3.80
N MET A 361 -12.55 -28.98 -4.34
CA MET A 361 -13.52 -27.95 -4.73
C MET A 361 -13.09 -27.10 -5.95
N GLU A 362 -14.07 -26.70 -6.75
CA GLU A 362 -13.91 -25.70 -7.82
C GLU A 362 -14.61 -24.41 -7.38
N ILE A 363 -13.86 -23.30 -7.34
CA ILE A 363 -14.42 -21.97 -7.08
C ILE A 363 -14.62 -21.20 -8.38
N ARG A 364 -15.88 -20.92 -8.72
CA ARG A 364 -16.27 -20.08 -9.85
C ARG A 364 -16.52 -18.66 -9.37
N THR A 365 -15.78 -17.69 -9.92
CA THR A 365 -15.87 -16.30 -9.48
C THR A 365 -16.07 -15.33 -10.64
N ASN A 366 -16.75 -14.22 -10.38
CA ASN A 366 -16.94 -13.13 -11.34
C ASN A 366 -15.71 -12.22 -11.51
N SER A 367 -14.60 -12.50 -10.83
CA SER A 367 -13.38 -11.68 -10.87
C SER A 367 -12.18 -12.40 -11.47
N LYS A 368 -11.92 -12.14 -12.76
CA LYS A 368 -10.71 -12.63 -13.45
C LYS A 368 -9.41 -12.22 -12.75
N ARG A 369 -9.38 -11.03 -12.14
CA ARG A 369 -8.20 -10.55 -11.40
C ARG A 369 -7.96 -11.34 -10.12
N ALA A 370 -9.01 -11.73 -9.42
CA ALA A 370 -8.88 -12.58 -8.24
C ALA A 370 -8.31 -13.95 -8.61
N VAL A 371 -8.78 -14.56 -9.69
CA VAL A 371 -8.20 -15.81 -10.22
C VAL A 371 -6.71 -15.63 -10.51
N GLN A 372 -6.33 -14.65 -11.34
CA GLN A 372 -4.91 -14.41 -11.67
C GLN A 372 -4.04 -14.21 -10.43
N ARG A 373 -4.50 -13.44 -9.44
CA ARG A 373 -3.72 -13.15 -8.22
C ARG A 373 -3.56 -14.35 -7.31
N LEU A 374 -4.56 -15.22 -7.27
CA LEU A 374 -4.55 -16.43 -6.44
C LEU A 374 -3.85 -17.60 -7.14
N THR A 375 -3.64 -17.55 -8.46
CA THR A 375 -2.96 -18.60 -9.23
C THR A 375 -1.71 -18.07 -9.95
N THR A 376 -1.83 -17.61 -11.20
CA THR A 376 -0.70 -17.32 -12.11
C THR A 376 0.25 -16.22 -11.62
N LYS A 377 -0.24 -15.27 -10.83
CA LYS A 377 0.53 -14.13 -10.30
C LYS A 377 0.82 -14.22 -8.81
N LEU A 378 0.44 -15.34 -8.17
CA LEU A 378 0.54 -15.52 -6.73
C LEU A 378 1.97 -15.28 -6.22
N LYS A 379 2.96 -15.99 -6.79
CA LYS A 379 4.37 -15.85 -6.43
C LYS A 379 4.87 -14.41 -6.53
N SER A 380 4.52 -13.69 -7.60
CA SER A 380 4.94 -12.30 -7.80
C SER A 380 4.38 -11.35 -6.73
N HIS A 381 3.14 -11.56 -6.30
CA HIS A 381 2.51 -10.74 -5.26
C HIS A 381 3.05 -11.08 -3.86
N GLU A 382 3.27 -12.37 -3.56
CA GLU A 382 3.89 -12.80 -2.30
C GLU A 382 5.35 -12.36 -2.17
N ASP A 383 6.12 -12.37 -3.25
CA ASP A 383 7.48 -11.84 -3.28
C ASP A 383 7.54 -10.35 -2.90
N LEU A 384 6.48 -9.60 -3.18
CA LEU A 384 6.33 -8.19 -2.77
C LEU A 384 5.58 -8.03 -1.45
N GLY A 385 5.24 -9.13 -0.78
CA GLY A 385 4.43 -9.13 0.43
C GLY A 385 3.07 -8.47 0.24
N TRP A 386 2.49 -8.57 -0.96
CA TRP A 386 1.23 -7.95 -1.36
C TRP A 386 1.20 -6.42 -1.32
N SER A 387 2.36 -5.76 -1.15
CA SER A 387 2.45 -4.30 -1.09
C SER A 387 1.99 -3.60 -2.38
N ASP A 388 2.05 -4.27 -3.52
CA ASP A 388 1.64 -3.79 -4.83
C ASP A 388 0.12 -3.86 -5.08
N VAL A 389 -0.60 -4.54 -4.20
CA VAL A 389 -2.06 -4.72 -4.26
C VAL A 389 -2.82 -3.69 -3.41
N GLY A 390 -2.08 -2.85 -2.67
CA GLY A 390 -2.63 -1.75 -1.88
C GLY A 390 -3.63 -2.23 -0.83
N PRO A 391 -4.84 -1.65 -0.76
CA PRO A 391 -5.80 -1.97 0.30
C PRO A 391 -6.39 -3.38 0.24
N ASN A 392 -6.25 -4.05 -0.91
CA ASN A 392 -6.74 -5.42 -1.10
C ASN A 392 -5.75 -6.45 -0.53
N ALA A 393 -4.54 -6.04 -0.12
CA ALA A 393 -3.49 -6.95 0.36
C ALA A 393 -3.93 -7.84 1.53
N SER A 394 -4.68 -7.28 2.48
CA SER A 394 -5.09 -8.01 3.69
C SER A 394 -6.05 -9.16 3.40
N VAL A 395 -7.01 -8.95 2.48
CA VAL A 395 -7.96 -10.02 2.10
C VAL A 395 -7.25 -11.11 1.32
N TYR A 396 -6.40 -10.76 0.34
CA TYR A 396 -5.69 -11.76 -0.46
C TYR A 396 -4.75 -12.62 0.38
N ARG A 397 -4.03 -12.04 1.35
CA ARG A 397 -3.19 -12.81 2.29
C ARG A 397 -4.02 -13.85 3.05
N ARG A 398 -5.17 -13.44 3.61
CA ARG A 398 -6.10 -14.35 4.30
C ARG A 398 -6.64 -15.41 3.36
N THR A 399 -7.05 -15.04 2.15
CA THR A 399 -7.55 -15.98 1.14
C THR A 399 -6.49 -17.04 0.83
N VAL A 400 -5.26 -16.64 0.50
CA VAL A 400 -4.18 -17.61 0.19
C VAL A 400 -3.87 -18.51 1.37
N ALA A 401 -3.80 -17.98 2.58
CA ALA A 401 -3.58 -18.78 3.79
C ALA A 401 -4.73 -19.78 4.03
N ALA A 402 -5.98 -19.40 3.76
CA ALA A 402 -7.13 -20.28 3.87
C ALA A 402 -7.10 -21.40 2.81
N LEU A 403 -6.71 -21.07 1.58
CA LEU A 403 -6.54 -22.05 0.50
C LEU A 403 -5.40 -23.03 0.82
N ARG A 404 -4.26 -22.56 1.34
CA ARG A 404 -3.10 -23.40 1.74
C ARG A 404 -3.38 -24.37 2.88
N ARG A 405 -4.36 -24.06 3.72
CA ARG A 405 -4.73 -24.90 4.87
C ARG A 405 -5.45 -26.19 4.45
N ARG A 406 -5.99 -26.23 3.23
CA ARG A 406 -6.76 -27.37 2.71
C ARG A 406 -5.84 -28.50 2.26
N THR A 407 -6.22 -29.75 2.56
CA THR A 407 -5.63 -30.95 1.95
C THR A 407 -6.35 -31.36 0.67
N GLY A 408 -7.64 -31.07 0.56
CA GLY A 408 -8.40 -31.21 -0.67
C GLY A 408 -7.94 -30.22 -1.74
N GLU A 409 -7.85 -30.69 -2.98
CA GLU A 409 -7.39 -29.92 -4.12
C GLU A 409 -8.41 -28.83 -4.51
N LEU A 410 -7.89 -27.73 -5.03
CA LEU A 410 -8.71 -26.57 -5.34
C LEU A 410 -8.35 -25.99 -6.70
N SER A 411 -9.37 -25.72 -7.50
CA SER A 411 -9.24 -24.97 -8.75
C SER A 411 -10.09 -23.70 -8.71
N LEU A 412 -9.64 -22.67 -9.44
CA LEU A 412 -10.37 -21.42 -9.61
C LEU A 412 -10.71 -21.20 -11.09
N THR A 413 -11.95 -20.83 -11.35
CA THR A 413 -12.45 -20.55 -12.70
C THR A 413 -13.03 -19.14 -12.76
N TYR A 414 -12.62 -18.37 -13.77
CA TYR A 414 -13.29 -17.10 -14.05
C TYR A 414 -14.57 -17.36 -14.85
N ALA A 415 -15.72 -17.13 -14.22
CA ALA A 415 -17.01 -17.28 -14.86
C ALA A 415 -17.38 -15.95 -15.55
N ALA A 416 -17.25 -15.92 -16.88
CA ALA A 416 -17.51 -14.72 -17.67
C ALA A 416 -19.01 -14.44 -17.78
N ARG A 417 -19.40 -13.16 -17.66
CA ARG A 417 -20.81 -12.72 -17.79
C ARG A 417 -21.46 -13.05 -19.15
N SER A 418 -20.66 -13.33 -20.17
CA SER A 418 -21.14 -13.71 -21.50
C SER A 418 -21.68 -15.14 -21.57
N VAL A 419 -21.33 -15.98 -20.59
CA VAL A 419 -21.84 -17.35 -20.49
C VAL A 419 -23.17 -17.29 -19.73
N ARG A 420 -24.22 -17.92 -20.27
CA ARG A 420 -25.51 -18.05 -19.56
C ARG A 420 -25.34 -19.07 -18.44
N ASP A 421 -25.08 -18.56 -17.25
CA ASP A 421 -24.96 -19.33 -16.02
C ASP A 421 -25.88 -18.67 -14.97
N THR A 422 -26.99 -19.34 -14.68
CA THR A 422 -28.05 -18.82 -13.80
C THR A 422 -27.55 -18.70 -12.36
N ALA A 423 -26.84 -19.72 -11.86
CA ALA A 423 -26.27 -19.74 -10.52
C ALA A 423 -25.25 -18.60 -10.34
N LEU A 424 -24.41 -18.32 -11.34
CA LEU A 424 -23.52 -17.17 -11.31
C LEU A 424 -24.30 -15.84 -11.24
N ALA A 425 -25.32 -15.67 -12.08
CA ALA A 425 -26.09 -14.44 -12.16
C ALA A 425 -26.83 -14.14 -10.83
N GLU A 426 -27.44 -15.16 -10.25
CA GLU A 426 -28.11 -15.09 -8.94
C GLU A 426 -27.10 -14.78 -7.83
N THR A 427 -25.94 -15.44 -7.81
CA THR A 427 -24.90 -15.17 -6.80
C THR A 427 -24.39 -13.73 -6.90
N VAL A 428 -24.18 -13.21 -8.12
CA VAL A 428 -23.80 -11.79 -8.32
C VAL A 428 -24.91 -10.84 -7.86
N HIS A 429 -26.17 -11.20 -8.08
CA HIS A 429 -27.31 -10.43 -7.60
C HIS A 429 -27.34 -10.39 -6.07
N SER A 430 -27.21 -11.53 -5.39
CA SER A 430 -27.16 -11.64 -3.93
C SER A 430 -26.00 -10.83 -3.35
N ALA A 431 -24.81 -10.90 -3.98
CA ALA A 431 -23.66 -10.08 -3.57
C ALA A 431 -23.94 -8.57 -3.71
N ARG A 432 -24.78 -8.16 -4.68
CA ARG A 432 -25.18 -6.77 -4.88
C ARG A 432 -26.24 -6.32 -3.87
N GLU A 433 -27.17 -7.19 -3.50
CA GLU A 433 -28.13 -6.92 -2.42
C GLU A 433 -27.41 -6.78 -1.08
N ALA A 434 -26.50 -7.71 -0.76
CA ALA A 434 -25.66 -7.63 0.42
C ALA A 434 -24.80 -6.36 0.45
N ALA A 435 -24.40 -5.81 -0.71
CA ALA A 435 -23.68 -4.54 -0.77
C ALA A 435 -24.55 -3.31 -0.41
N ARG A 436 -25.89 -3.42 -0.46
CA ARG A 436 -26.82 -2.37 0.00
C ARG A 436 -26.90 -2.34 1.53
N GLU A 437 -26.61 -3.46 2.17
CA GLU A 437 -26.53 -3.56 3.61
C GLU A 437 -25.25 -2.88 4.11
N ARG A 438 -25.35 -2.07 5.17
CA ARG A 438 -24.15 -1.55 5.83
C ARG A 438 -23.61 -2.61 6.77
N ALA A 439 -22.36 -3.01 6.55
CA ALA A 439 -21.63 -3.81 7.53
C ALA A 439 -21.68 -3.11 8.90
N ARG A 440 -22.18 -3.81 9.91
CA ARG A 440 -22.02 -3.40 11.30
C ARG A 440 -20.66 -3.93 11.74
N ASP A 441 -19.77 -3.05 12.18
CA ASP A 441 -18.48 -3.46 12.74
C ASP A 441 -18.65 -3.72 14.25
N THR A 442 -19.23 -4.88 14.58
CA THR A 442 -19.52 -5.23 15.97
C THR A 442 -18.29 -5.81 16.67
N ALA A 443 -18.29 -5.78 18.00
CA ALA A 443 -17.24 -6.45 18.78
C ALA A 443 -17.14 -7.96 18.48
N GLN A 444 -18.27 -8.61 18.18
CA GLN A 444 -18.33 -10.03 17.81
C GLN A 444 -17.68 -10.28 16.45
N ASP A 445 -17.91 -9.41 15.46
CA ASP A 445 -17.28 -9.54 14.14
C ASP A 445 -15.77 -9.42 14.23
N ARG A 446 -15.28 -8.43 14.99
CA ARG A 446 -13.84 -8.25 15.24
C ARG A 446 -13.23 -9.46 15.95
N ALA A 447 -13.95 -10.06 16.90
CA ALA A 447 -13.49 -11.27 17.59
C ALA A 447 -13.45 -12.48 16.65
N ARG A 448 -14.46 -12.66 15.78
CA ARG A 448 -14.48 -13.69 14.73
C ARG A 448 -13.31 -13.52 13.77
N GLU A 449 -13.08 -12.30 13.26
CA GLU A 449 -11.94 -12.01 12.37
C GLU A 449 -10.59 -12.27 13.04
N THR A 450 -10.44 -11.93 14.32
CA THR A 450 -9.21 -12.18 15.09
C THR A 450 -8.94 -13.68 15.26
N ARG A 451 -9.98 -14.47 15.58
CA ARG A 451 -9.88 -15.93 15.71
C ARG A 451 -9.55 -16.58 14.36
N GLU A 452 -10.17 -16.10 13.29
CA GLU A 452 -9.89 -16.56 11.93
C GLU A 452 -8.43 -16.25 11.54
N ALA A 453 -7.98 -15.01 11.74
CA ALA A 453 -6.61 -14.61 11.47
C ALA A 453 -5.59 -15.51 12.20
N LYS A 454 -5.81 -15.79 13.49
CA LYS A 454 -4.94 -16.68 14.27
C LYS A 454 -4.84 -18.09 13.68
N ARG A 455 -5.93 -18.65 13.17
CA ARG A 455 -5.95 -19.98 12.50
C ARG A 455 -5.23 -19.97 11.15
N LEU A 456 -5.23 -18.84 10.46
CA LEU A 456 -4.60 -18.69 9.14
C LEU A 456 -3.12 -18.33 9.21
N THR A 457 -2.66 -17.75 10.33
CA THR A 457 -1.28 -17.29 10.51
C THR A 457 -0.19 -18.32 10.21
N PRO A 458 -0.31 -19.62 10.55
CA PRO A 458 0.70 -20.63 10.18
C PRO A 458 0.91 -20.76 8.66
N PHE A 459 -0.11 -20.45 7.85
CA PHE A 459 -0.12 -20.57 6.40
C PHE A 459 0.19 -19.25 5.65
N ASP A 460 0.48 -18.17 6.39
CA ASP A 460 0.88 -16.87 5.82
C ASP A 460 2.34 -16.91 5.35
N ALA A 461 2.63 -16.09 4.33
CA ALA A 461 3.99 -15.73 3.92
C ALA A 461 4.25 -14.27 4.36
N PRO A 462 4.72 -14.05 5.60
CA PRO A 462 4.96 -12.71 6.11
C PRO A 462 6.15 -12.05 5.40
N GLY A 463 6.09 -10.73 5.29
CA GLY A 463 7.10 -9.92 4.61
C GLY A 463 7.04 -10.01 3.09
N ALA A 464 8.09 -9.48 2.48
CA ALA A 464 8.43 -9.59 1.07
C ALA A 464 9.72 -10.40 0.93
N ALA A 465 9.86 -11.15 -0.16
CA ALA A 465 11.04 -11.98 -0.43
C ALA A 465 12.29 -11.12 -0.61
N LEU A 466 13.35 -11.41 0.14
CA LEU A 466 14.61 -10.69 0.02
C LEU A 466 15.35 -11.05 -1.27
N ALA A 467 15.31 -12.32 -1.69
CA ALA A 467 16.01 -12.83 -2.87
C ALA A 467 15.69 -12.05 -4.16
N THR A 468 14.43 -11.65 -4.37
CA THR A 468 13.99 -10.89 -5.56
C THR A 468 13.89 -9.38 -5.32
N MET A 469 14.37 -8.91 -4.16
CA MET A 469 14.29 -7.51 -3.74
C MET A 469 15.24 -6.62 -4.54
N THR A 470 14.72 -5.52 -5.08
CA THR A 470 15.51 -4.48 -5.73
C THR A 470 15.39 -3.18 -4.95
N GLN A 471 16.32 -2.24 -5.15
CA GLN A 471 16.26 -0.93 -4.49
C GLN A 471 14.94 -0.21 -4.78
N ARG A 472 14.40 -0.33 -6.00
CA ARG A 472 13.12 0.27 -6.39
C ARG A 472 11.95 -0.34 -5.60
N LYS A 473 11.89 -1.67 -5.52
CA LYS A 473 10.86 -2.41 -4.76
C LYS A 473 10.93 -2.05 -3.27
N ALA A 474 12.11 -2.17 -2.67
CA ALA A 474 12.33 -1.84 -1.25
C ALA A 474 11.95 -0.38 -0.93
N ASN A 475 12.38 0.58 -1.76
CA ASN A 475 12.02 1.99 -1.56
C ASN A 475 10.51 2.23 -1.66
N SER A 476 9.83 1.53 -2.57
CA SER A 476 8.36 1.60 -2.69
C SER A 476 7.67 1.12 -1.40
N ILE A 477 8.08 -0.05 -0.89
CA ILE A 477 7.52 -0.62 0.36
C ILE A 477 7.82 0.29 1.56
N ILE A 478 9.04 0.79 1.68
CA ILE A 478 9.42 1.72 2.76
C ILE A 478 8.55 2.98 2.74
N LYS A 479 8.29 3.53 1.55
CA LYS A 479 7.42 4.71 1.40
C LYS A 479 6.00 4.42 1.83
N GLN A 480 5.45 3.26 1.48
CA GLN A 480 4.11 2.84 1.90
C GLN A 480 4.03 2.68 3.43
N ILE A 481 4.99 1.97 4.04
CA ILE A 481 5.06 1.80 5.51
C ILE A 481 5.11 3.17 6.21
N ARG A 482 5.93 4.10 5.71
CA ARG A 482 6.02 5.45 6.28
C ARG A 482 4.73 6.26 6.07
N ALA A 483 4.03 6.07 4.96
CA ALA A 483 2.74 6.70 4.71
C ALA A 483 1.67 6.18 5.68
N GLU A 484 1.62 4.87 5.96
CA GLU A 484 0.70 4.26 6.93
C GLU A 484 0.97 4.72 8.38
N GLN A 485 2.25 4.91 8.75
CA GLN A 485 2.64 5.39 10.08
C GLN A 485 2.43 6.90 10.27
N LYS A 486 2.17 7.63 9.19
CA LYS A 486 2.07 9.09 9.23
C LYS A 486 0.75 9.50 9.86
N ARG A 487 0.81 10.27 10.95
CA ARG A 487 -0.38 10.90 11.52
C ARG A 487 -0.99 11.90 10.53
N PRO A 488 -2.29 11.77 10.18
CA PRO A 488 -2.97 12.74 9.34
C PRO A 488 -2.91 14.13 9.99
N ARG A 489 -2.67 15.16 9.17
CA ARG A 489 -2.68 16.54 9.68
C ARG A 489 -4.12 16.99 9.86
N ARG A 490 -4.51 17.41 11.06
CA ARG A 490 -5.88 17.86 11.40
C ARG A 490 -6.47 18.81 10.35
N LYS A 491 -5.74 19.86 9.96
CA LYS A 491 -6.18 20.82 8.93
C LYS A 491 -6.37 20.17 7.55
N THR A 492 -5.50 19.23 7.17
CA THR A 492 -5.64 18.49 5.91
C THR A 492 -6.90 17.63 5.91
N THR A 493 -7.12 16.87 6.98
CA THR A 493 -8.32 16.05 7.14
C THR A 493 -9.60 16.89 7.11
N ALA A 494 -9.62 18.01 7.83
CA ALA A 494 -10.77 18.93 7.86
C ALA A 494 -11.07 19.53 6.47
N ASN A 495 -10.04 19.99 5.74
CA ASN A 495 -10.23 20.54 4.40
C ASN A 495 -10.67 19.47 3.39
N LEU A 496 -10.15 18.24 3.47
CA LEU A 496 -10.59 17.12 2.64
C LEU A 496 -12.05 16.76 2.91
N ALA A 497 -12.47 16.72 4.19
CA ALA A 497 -13.87 16.56 4.56
C ALA A 497 -14.75 17.67 3.98
N GLY A 498 -14.31 18.94 4.09
CA GLY A 498 -15.04 20.07 3.49
C GLY A 498 -15.20 19.96 1.97
N VAL A 499 -14.21 19.42 1.25
CA VAL A 499 -14.34 19.12 -0.18
C VAL A 499 -15.38 18.04 -0.45
N ARG A 500 -15.39 16.97 0.35
CA ARG A 500 -16.40 15.90 0.22
C ARG A 500 -17.81 16.41 0.47
N ASP A 501 -18.00 17.23 1.50
CA ASP A 501 -19.29 17.81 1.86
C ASP A 501 -19.78 18.76 0.78
N ALA A 502 -18.90 19.59 0.21
CA ALA A 502 -19.23 20.47 -0.89
C ALA A 502 -19.62 19.71 -2.17
N ALA A 503 -18.92 18.61 -2.49
CA ALA A 503 -19.26 17.74 -3.61
C ALA A 503 -20.63 17.05 -3.40
N GLY A 504 -20.88 16.51 -2.21
CA GLY A 504 -22.16 15.87 -1.87
C GLY A 504 -23.33 16.86 -1.92
N ALA A 505 -23.16 18.07 -1.39
CA ALA A 505 -24.16 19.13 -1.45
C ALA A 505 -24.47 19.60 -2.90
N ALA A 506 -23.57 19.33 -3.84
CA ALA A 506 -23.78 19.59 -5.26
C ALA A 506 -24.52 18.47 -6.00
N GLY A 507 -24.91 17.39 -5.32
CA GLY A 507 -25.49 16.19 -5.93
C GLY A 507 -24.48 15.31 -6.66
N ALA A 508 -23.17 15.57 -6.49
CA ALA A 508 -22.11 14.71 -7.02
C ALA A 508 -21.73 13.64 -5.98
N PRO A 509 -21.30 12.43 -6.41
CA PRO A 509 -20.79 11.43 -5.49
C PRO A 509 -19.61 11.98 -4.68
N ARG A 510 -19.54 11.61 -3.39
CA ARG A 510 -18.44 12.09 -2.53
C ARG A 510 -17.10 11.51 -2.99
N PRO A 511 -16.11 12.37 -3.31
CA PRO A 511 -14.82 11.92 -3.82
C PRO A 511 -13.97 11.27 -2.72
N THR A 512 -13.13 10.33 -3.13
CA THR A 512 -12.05 9.79 -2.27
C THR A 512 -10.89 10.79 -2.17
N ASP A 513 -10.00 10.61 -1.18
CA ASP A 513 -8.86 11.54 -1.00
C ASP A 513 -7.93 11.54 -2.22
N ASP A 514 -7.65 10.38 -2.80
CA ASP A 514 -6.84 10.26 -4.03
C ASP A 514 -7.48 10.99 -5.21
N GLN A 515 -8.81 10.98 -5.34
CA GLN A 515 -9.53 11.75 -6.34
C GLN A 515 -9.38 13.26 -6.11
N ILE A 516 -9.49 13.72 -4.86
CA ILE A 516 -9.29 15.13 -4.52
C ILE A 516 -7.87 15.56 -4.91
N TRP A 517 -6.84 14.82 -4.48
CA TRP A 517 -5.46 15.13 -4.81
C TRP A 517 -5.15 15.04 -6.30
N GLN A 518 -5.71 14.06 -7.00
CA GLN A 518 -5.57 13.91 -8.44
C GLN A 518 -6.25 15.06 -9.19
N SER A 519 -7.39 15.55 -8.72
CA SER A 519 -8.14 16.65 -9.35
C SER A 519 -7.35 17.95 -9.39
N LEU A 520 -6.50 18.21 -8.40
CA LEU A 520 -5.60 19.37 -8.39
C LEU A 520 -4.64 19.38 -9.57
N ARG A 521 -4.42 18.24 -10.23
CA ARG A 521 -3.46 18.08 -11.32
C ARG A 521 -4.10 18.29 -12.69
N ASN A 522 -5.38 18.69 -12.71
CA ASN A 522 -6.12 18.94 -13.93
C ASN A 522 -5.43 19.99 -14.82
N LYS A 523 -5.33 19.69 -16.12
CA LYS A 523 -4.65 20.53 -17.12
C LYS A 523 -5.22 21.95 -17.23
N ASP A 524 -6.49 22.14 -16.89
CA ASP A 524 -7.14 23.45 -16.95
C ASP A 524 -6.80 24.35 -15.75
N VAL A 525 -6.15 23.85 -14.71
CA VAL A 525 -5.68 24.66 -13.57
C VAL A 525 -4.21 25.01 -13.76
N SER A 526 -3.82 26.28 -13.62
CA SER A 526 -2.42 26.71 -13.79
C SER A 526 -1.54 26.23 -12.63
N ARG A 527 -0.23 26.02 -12.87
CA ARG A 527 0.70 25.50 -11.84
C ARG A 527 0.68 26.29 -10.53
N ASN A 528 0.60 27.63 -10.62
CA ASN A 528 0.55 28.49 -9.44
C ASN A 528 -0.72 28.29 -8.63
N ILE A 529 -1.86 28.13 -9.31
CA ILE A 529 -3.14 27.85 -8.65
C ILE A 529 -3.16 26.46 -8.04
N ARG A 530 -2.60 25.44 -8.72
CA ARG A 530 -2.46 24.09 -8.14
C ARG A 530 -1.66 24.13 -6.84
N ASN A 531 -0.56 24.88 -6.80
CA ASN A 531 0.24 25.06 -5.60
C ASN A 531 -0.52 25.83 -4.51
N PHE A 532 -1.29 26.84 -4.88
CA PHE A 532 -2.15 27.60 -3.96
C PHE A 532 -3.22 26.71 -3.32
N MET A 533 -3.94 25.92 -4.11
CA MET A 533 -4.95 24.97 -3.63
C MET A 533 -4.32 23.86 -2.78
N TRP A 534 -3.20 23.29 -3.22
CA TRP A 534 -2.48 22.26 -2.47
C TRP A 534 -2.03 22.76 -1.08
N LYS A 535 -1.45 23.98 -1.01
CA LYS A 535 -1.15 24.65 0.27
C LYS A 535 -2.43 24.95 1.06
N GLY A 536 -3.52 25.32 0.39
CA GLY A 536 -4.84 25.56 0.98
C GLY A 536 -5.36 24.33 1.73
N ILE A 537 -5.44 23.19 1.04
CA ILE A 537 -5.90 21.93 1.62
C ILE A 537 -4.98 21.50 2.77
N HIS A 538 -3.66 21.66 2.65
CA HIS A 538 -2.76 21.36 3.76
C HIS A 538 -2.76 22.36 4.93
N GLY A 539 -3.45 23.50 4.81
CA GLY A 539 -3.35 24.59 5.77
C GLY A 539 -1.94 25.18 5.86
N GLY A 540 -1.22 25.20 4.74
CA GLY A 540 0.19 25.61 4.64
C GLY A 540 0.41 27.09 4.32
N HIS A 541 -0.65 27.89 4.22
CA HIS A 541 -0.54 29.34 4.07
C HIS A 541 -0.31 30.00 5.45
N LYS A 542 0.56 31.02 5.50
CA LYS A 542 0.87 31.75 6.73
C LYS A 542 -0.21 32.80 6.97
N ILE A 543 -1.23 32.45 7.75
CA ILE A 543 -2.40 33.28 8.11
C ILE A 543 -2.91 32.86 9.50
N GLY A 544 -3.62 33.76 10.20
CA GLY A 544 -4.39 33.44 11.41
C GLY A 544 -3.58 32.70 12.47
N ASP A 545 -4.08 31.53 12.88
CA ASP A 545 -3.44 30.50 13.70
C ASP A 545 -1.91 30.34 13.56
N TYR A 546 -1.33 30.51 12.36
CA TYR A 546 0.13 30.48 12.21
C TYR A 546 0.85 31.57 13.02
N PHE A 547 0.26 32.75 13.12
CA PHE A 547 0.81 33.94 13.78
C PHE A 547 0.40 34.06 15.25
N ASN A 548 -0.66 33.38 15.70
CA ASN A 548 -1.16 33.45 17.08
C ASN A 548 -0.07 33.20 18.14
N ASN A 549 0.87 32.30 17.83
CA ASN A 549 1.94 31.88 18.74
C ASN A 549 3.27 32.60 18.47
N MET A 550 3.28 33.68 17.69
CA MET A 550 4.48 34.50 17.42
C MET A 550 4.50 35.75 18.31
N PRO A 551 5.68 36.32 18.59
CA PRO A 551 5.77 37.62 19.26
C PRO A 551 5.26 38.76 18.37
N SER A 552 4.86 39.87 18.97
CA SER A 552 4.59 41.14 18.24
C SER A 552 5.87 41.60 17.52
N PRO A 553 5.77 42.20 16.32
CA PRO A 553 4.54 42.60 15.61
C PRO A 553 3.88 41.46 14.82
N TRP A 554 4.52 40.28 14.69
CA TRP A 554 4.00 39.19 13.85
C TRP A 554 2.65 38.65 14.30
N LYS A 555 2.36 38.68 15.61
CA LYS A 555 1.08 38.26 16.18
C LYS A 555 -0.12 39.02 15.59
N GLU A 556 0.08 40.28 15.21
CA GLU A 556 -0.98 41.15 14.68
C GLU A 556 -1.47 40.67 13.31
N TYR A 557 -0.64 39.91 12.56
CA TYR A 557 -1.04 39.25 11.32
C TYR A 557 -2.01 38.08 11.50
N ALA A 558 -2.36 37.72 12.74
CA ALA A 558 -3.38 36.70 13.00
C ALA A 558 -4.80 37.22 12.75
N GLN A 559 -5.05 38.51 12.95
CA GLN A 559 -6.37 39.11 12.78
C GLN A 559 -6.44 39.94 11.49
N CYS A 560 -7.64 40.00 10.93
CA CYS A 560 -7.95 40.85 9.79
C CYS A 560 -8.17 42.29 10.24
N THR A 561 -7.38 43.23 9.72
CA THR A 561 -7.51 44.68 9.98
C THR A 561 -8.82 45.32 9.51
N ARG A 562 -9.54 44.68 8.58
CA ARG A 562 -10.79 45.22 8.01
C ARG A 562 -12.04 44.88 8.83
N CYS A 563 -12.02 43.79 9.60
CA CYS A 563 -13.21 43.31 10.31
C CYS A 563 -12.92 42.67 11.67
N GLY A 564 -11.66 42.59 12.12
CA GLY A 564 -11.29 42.06 13.42
C GLY A 564 -11.33 40.54 13.57
N GLU A 565 -11.93 39.80 12.62
CA GLU A 565 -11.98 38.34 12.66
C GLU A 565 -10.58 37.70 12.52
N GLU A 566 -10.40 36.53 13.14
CA GLU A 566 -9.20 35.71 12.92
C GLU A 566 -9.10 35.30 11.44
N GLU A 567 -7.91 35.49 10.88
CA GLU A 567 -7.70 35.34 9.47
C GLU A 567 -7.53 33.87 9.05
N SER A 568 -8.63 33.23 8.67
CA SER A 568 -8.65 31.92 8.04
C SER A 568 -8.82 32.02 6.51
N MET A 569 -8.53 30.93 5.79
CA MET A 569 -8.74 30.93 4.34
C MET A 569 -10.23 31.04 3.98
N GLU A 570 -11.10 30.46 4.80
CA GLU A 570 -12.54 30.63 4.67
C GLU A 570 -12.97 32.08 4.92
N HIS A 571 -12.40 32.73 5.93
CA HIS A 571 -12.60 34.16 6.16
C HIS A 571 -12.16 34.98 4.93
N ILE A 572 -10.92 34.84 4.46
CA ILE A 572 -10.38 35.60 3.32
C ILE A 572 -11.25 35.41 2.07
N MET A 573 -11.59 34.17 1.77
CA MET A 573 -12.28 33.84 0.51
C MET A 573 -13.75 34.21 0.56
N LEU A 574 -14.43 34.04 1.70
CA LEU A 574 -15.89 34.00 1.73
C LEU A 574 -16.53 35.01 2.69
N ARG A 575 -15.87 35.41 3.79
CA ARG A 575 -16.51 36.21 4.85
C ARG A 575 -16.00 37.65 4.99
N CYS A 576 -14.70 37.88 4.74
CA CYS A 576 -14.01 39.17 4.91
C CYS A 576 -14.71 40.37 4.26
N THR A 577 -14.79 41.50 4.94
CA THR A 577 -15.46 42.73 4.45
C THR A 577 -14.75 43.43 3.28
N ASP A 578 -13.59 42.95 2.84
CA ASP A 578 -12.80 43.51 1.74
C ASP A 578 -13.64 43.68 0.44
N PRO A 579 -13.71 44.90 -0.13
CA PRO A 579 -14.46 45.17 -1.36
C PRO A 579 -14.01 44.32 -2.56
N ALA A 580 -12.71 44.00 -2.64
CA ALA A 580 -12.16 43.21 -3.73
C ALA A 580 -12.76 41.80 -3.78
N ARG A 581 -12.88 41.15 -2.63
CA ARG A 581 -13.52 39.82 -2.51
C ARG A 581 -14.95 39.85 -3.03
N ARG A 582 -15.76 40.81 -2.56
CA ARG A 582 -17.18 40.92 -2.96
C ARG A 582 -17.31 41.18 -4.47
N LYS A 583 -16.48 42.07 -5.02
CA LYS A 583 -16.53 42.41 -6.44
C LYS A 583 -16.10 41.24 -7.33
N ILE A 584 -15.03 40.54 -6.98
CA ILE A 584 -14.55 39.37 -7.74
C ILE A 584 -15.60 38.26 -7.76
N TRP A 585 -16.19 37.91 -6.62
CA TRP A 585 -17.26 36.90 -6.61
C TRP A 585 -18.52 37.36 -7.36
N GLY A 586 -18.84 38.65 -7.33
CA GLY A 586 -19.91 39.21 -8.16
C GLY A 586 -19.66 39.03 -9.66
N LEU A 587 -18.43 39.24 -10.12
CA LEU A 587 -18.02 39.00 -11.50
C LEU A 587 -18.10 37.52 -11.87
N ALA A 588 -17.55 36.64 -11.03
CA ALA A 588 -17.61 35.19 -11.21
C ALA A 588 -19.05 34.68 -11.27
N LYS A 589 -19.93 35.19 -10.39
CA LYS A 589 -21.38 34.89 -10.38
C LYS A 589 -22.00 35.23 -11.72
N ARG A 590 -21.83 36.47 -12.20
CA ARG A 590 -22.39 36.90 -13.48
C ARG A 590 -21.98 35.98 -14.63
N MET A 591 -20.71 35.63 -14.70
CA MET A 591 -20.19 34.79 -15.78
C MET A 591 -20.68 33.34 -15.69
N LEU A 592 -20.67 32.73 -14.49
CA LEU A 592 -21.12 31.35 -14.30
C LEU A 592 -22.64 31.17 -14.33
N SER A 593 -23.41 32.23 -14.08
CA SER A 593 -24.86 32.23 -14.28
C SER A 593 -25.25 31.94 -15.73
N ALA A 594 -24.45 32.40 -16.71
CA ALA A 594 -24.68 32.10 -18.14
C ALA A 594 -24.61 30.59 -18.46
N LYS A 595 -24.00 29.77 -17.58
CA LYS A 595 -23.95 28.31 -17.69
C LYS A 595 -24.88 27.58 -16.73
N LYS A 596 -25.65 28.30 -15.90
CA LYS A 596 -26.37 27.71 -14.76
C LYS A 596 -25.42 26.85 -13.90
N ALA A 597 -24.21 27.36 -13.66
CA ALA A 597 -23.13 26.65 -12.95
C ALA A 597 -22.69 27.39 -11.69
N TRP A 598 -23.38 28.48 -11.31
CA TRP A 598 -23.08 29.23 -10.10
C TRP A 598 -23.89 28.73 -8.91
N ARG A 599 -23.20 28.58 -7.78
CA ARG A 599 -23.77 28.53 -6.42
C ARG A 599 -22.88 29.35 -5.50
N PRO A 600 -23.41 29.96 -4.42
CA PRO A 600 -22.57 30.58 -3.40
C PRO A 600 -21.51 29.58 -2.91
N PRO A 601 -20.21 29.88 -3.08
CA PRO A 601 -19.18 28.87 -2.83
C PRO A 601 -18.91 28.70 -1.34
N LYS A 602 -18.74 27.44 -0.92
CA LYS A 602 -18.08 27.07 0.34
C LYS A 602 -16.58 26.88 0.11
N ILE A 603 -15.79 26.81 1.18
CA ILE A 603 -14.34 26.62 1.04
C ILE A 603 -14.00 25.30 0.34
N GLY A 604 -14.81 24.26 0.58
CA GLY A 604 -14.73 22.97 -0.10
C GLY A 604 -14.97 23.06 -1.62
N ASP A 605 -15.86 23.96 -2.08
CA ASP A 605 -16.09 24.18 -3.51
C ASP A 605 -14.86 24.77 -4.19
N ILE A 606 -14.10 25.61 -3.50
CA ILE A 606 -12.86 26.21 -4.02
C ILE A 606 -11.79 25.14 -4.14
N TRP A 607 -11.53 24.38 -3.07
CA TRP A 607 -10.54 23.30 -3.06
C TRP A 607 -10.89 22.13 -3.97
N GLY A 608 -12.18 21.85 -4.13
CA GLY A 608 -12.75 20.81 -4.98
C GLY A 608 -13.22 21.30 -6.34
N CYS A 609 -12.92 22.53 -6.76
CA CYS A 609 -13.54 23.11 -7.97
C CYS A 609 -13.24 22.32 -9.24
N ALA A 610 -12.16 21.53 -9.24
CA ALA A 610 -11.78 20.66 -10.34
C ALA A 610 -12.61 19.37 -10.46
N LEU A 611 -13.40 19.04 -9.42
CA LEU A 611 -14.32 17.91 -9.34
C LEU A 611 -15.78 18.30 -9.67
N GLY A 612 -16.06 19.59 -9.92
CA GLY A 612 -17.42 20.06 -10.20
C GLY A 612 -18.00 19.39 -11.45
N GLU A 613 -19.05 18.59 -11.27
CA GLU A 613 -19.85 17.99 -12.34
C GLU A 613 -21.17 18.75 -12.51
N PHE A 614 -21.57 18.98 -13.76
CA PHE A 614 -22.83 19.64 -14.09
C PHE A 614 -23.56 18.81 -15.13
N ARG A 615 -24.82 18.46 -14.86
CA ARG A 615 -25.66 17.66 -15.76
C ARG A 615 -26.80 18.50 -16.33
N ASP A 616 -27.32 18.10 -17.49
CA ASP A 616 -28.59 18.59 -18.04
C ASP A 616 -29.78 17.78 -17.49
N ALA A 617 -30.99 18.05 -17.97
CA ALA A 617 -32.22 17.41 -17.51
C ALA A 617 -32.23 15.91 -17.85
N GLU A 618 -31.55 15.52 -18.92
CA GLU A 618 -31.38 14.15 -19.40
C GLU A 618 -30.23 13.41 -18.68
N GLY A 619 -29.57 14.06 -17.72
CA GLY A 619 -28.48 13.48 -16.92
C GLY A 619 -27.13 13.43 -17.63
N LYS A 620 -27.01 13.99 -18.84
CA LYS A 620 -25.75 14.07 -19.60
C LYS A 620 -24.87 15.19 -19.07
N ARG A 621 -23.56 14.93 -19.05
CA ARG A 621 -22.56 15.88 -18.52
C ARG A 621 -22.36 17.07 -19.45
N ARG A 622 -22.41 18.27 -18.88
CA ARG A 622 -22.16 19.56 -19.53
C ARG A 622 -20.69 19.94 -19.41
N ILE A 623 -19.83 19.24 -20.15
CA ILE A 623 -18.35 19.37 -20.07
C ILE A 623 -17.85 20.81 -20.19
N GLY A 624 -18.44 21.62 -21.08
CA GLY A 624 -18.11 23.05 -21.20
C GLY A 624 -18.41 23.85 -19.93
N ALA A 625 -19.52 23.56 -19.24
CA ALA A 625 -19.87 24.22 -17.99
C ALA A 625 -18.94 23.79 -16.84
N GLU A 626 -18.62 22.51 -16.74
CA GLU A 626 -17.65 21.97 -15.77
C GLU A 626 -16.28 22.63 -15.92
N ARG A 627 -15.80 22.76 -17.17
CA ARG A 627 -14.52 23.39 -17.46
C ARG A 627 -14.54 24.89 -17.13
N ALA A 628 -15.61 25.61 -17.50
CA ALA A 628 -15.77 27.02 -17.18
C ALA A 628 -15.81 27.26 -15.66
N TYR A 629 -16.57 26.45 -14.93
CA TYR A 629 -16.63 26.46 -13.47
C TYR A 629 -15.25 26.28 -12.84
N ARG A 630 -14.53 25.23 -13.22
CA ARG A 630 -13.17 24.96 -12.71
C ARG A 630 -12.22 26.14 -12.94
N ILE A 631 -12.23 26.74 -14.13
CA ILE A 631 -11.34 27.86 -14.46
C ILE A 631 -11.75 29.11 -13.66
N ILE A 632 -13.01 29.53 -13.76
CA ILE A 632 -13.49 30.78 -13.16
C ILE A 632 -13.38 30.74 -11.63
N MET A 633 -13.76 29.63 -11.00
CA MET A 633 -13.66 29.45 -9.54
C MET A 633 -12.21 29.56 -9.06
N SER A 634 -11.30 28.84 -9.71
CA SER A 634 -9.91 28.75 -9.27
C SER A 634 -9.11 30.04 -9.53
N GLU A 635 -9.31 30.68 -10.68
CA GLU A 635 -8.69 31.97 -11.01
C GLU A 635 -9.22 33.09 -10.10
N SER A 636 -10.53 33.10 -9.83
CA SER A 636 -11.15 34.12 -8.94
C SER A 636 -10.65 33.99 -7.50
N ALA A 637 -10.63 32.78 -6.93
CA ALA A 637 -10.11 32.54 -5.59
C ALA A 637 -8.62 32.92 -5.48
N PHE A 638 -7.81 32.57 -6.49
CA PHE A 638 -6.40 32.94 -6.49
C PHE A 638 -6.18 34.45 -6.66
N LEU A 639 -7.04 35.15 -7.40
CA LEU A 639 -6.97 36.61 -7.50
C LEU A 639 -7.33 37.30 -6.17
N ILE A 640 -8.34 36.82 -5.46
CA ILE A 640 -8.69 37.29 -4.10
C ILE A 640 -7.48 37.13 -3.17
N TRP A 641 -6.84 35.96 -3.19
CA TRP A 641 -5.62 35.72 -2.42
C TRP A 641 -4.50 36.71 -2.77
N LYS A 642 -4.24 36.95 -4.06
CA LYS A 642 -3.21 37.90 -4.50
C LYS A 642 -3.49 39.32 -4.01
N MET A 643 -4.73 39.81 -4.17
CA MET A 643 -5.10 41.15 -3.72
C MET A 643 -4.99 41.30 -2.21
N ARG A 644 -5.37 40.26 -1.44
CA ARG A 644 -5.12 40.23 0.00
C ARG A 644 -3.64 40.30 0.32
N CYS A 645 -2.79 39.56 -0.39
CA CYS A 645 -1.34 39.58 -0.16
C CYS A 645 -0.71 40.94 -0.50
N GLU A 646 -1.12 41.57 -1.58
CA GLU A 646 -0.70 42.93 -1.95
C GLU A 646 -1.07 43.91 -0.82
N ARG A 647 -2.33 43.90 -0.39
CA ARG A 647 -2.80 44.72 0.73
C ARG A 647 -2.03 44.47 2.03
N ARG A 648 -2.04 43.23 2.52
CA ARG A 648 -1.57 42.86 3.86
C ARG A 648 -0.05 42.79 3.98
N ILE A 649 0.65 42.42 2.91
CA ILE A 649 2.09 42.10 2.95
C ILE A 649 2.92 43.13 2.18
N GLN A 650 2.48 43.57 1.00
CA GLN A 650 3.26 44.53 0.21
C GLN A 650 3.03 45.97 0.67
N HIS A 651 1.80 46.28 1.10
CA HIS A 651 1.41 47.60 1.59
C HIS A 651 1.12 47.62 3.10
N GLU A 652 1.46 46.56 3.82
CA GLU A 652 1.38 46.49 5.30
C GLU A 652 0.04 46.93 5.91
N ASP A 653 -1.07 46.77 5.16
CA ASP A 653 -2.40 47.27 5.54
C ASP A 653 -2.47 48.80 5.79
N ASP A 654 -1.67 49.57 5.06
CA ASP A 654 -1.76 51.02 5.00
C ASP A 654 -3.24 51.47 4.82
N PRO A 655 -3.81 52.22 5.79
CA PRO A 655 -5.18 52.71 5.74
C PRO A 655 -5.48 53.60 4.54
N GLU A 656 -4.47 54.33 4.04
CA GLU A 656 -4.59 55.23 2.89
C GLU A 656 -4.52 54.48 1.56
N TRP A 657 -3.90 53.29 1.58
CA TRP A 657 -3.78 52.45 0.41
C TRP A 657 -5.01 51.58 0.16
N ARG A 658 -5.56 51.68 -1.05
CA ARG A 658 -6.72 50.91 -1.48
C ARG A 658 -6.72 50.72 -2.99
N ILE A 659 -7.01 49.50 -3.44
CA ILE A 659 -7.16 49.20 -4.86
C ILE A 659 -8.51 49.77 -5.34
N PRO A 660 -8.54 50.68 -6.34
CA PRO A 660 -9.77 51.20 -6.90
C PRO A 660 -10.66 50.08 -7.45
N THR A 661 -11.98 50.27 -7.35
CA THR A 661 -12.95 49.27 -7.83
C THR A 661 -12.81 49.00 -9.33
N THR A 662 -12.50 50.02 -10.12
CA THR A 662 -12.24 49.93 -11.56
C THR A 662 -11.04 49.01 -11.85
N GLU A 663 -9.97 49.16 -11.06
CA GLU A 663 -8.78 48.33 -11.18
C GLU A 663 -9.05 46.88 -10.78
N ILE A 664 -9.81 46.63 -9.71
CA ILE A 664 -10.21 45.26 -9.31
C ILE A 664 -10.93 44.55 -10.47
N VAL A 665 -11.88 45.26 -11.10
CA VAL A 665 -12.63 44.75 -12.25
C VAL A 665 -11.70 44.48 -13.44
N ALA A 666 -10.83 45.44 -13.78
CA ALA A 666 -9.87 45.30 -14.88
C ALA A 666 -8.91 44.11 -14.67
N ARG A 667 -8.37 43.94 -13.46
CA ARG A 667 -7.48 42.81 -13.10
C ARG A 667 -8.19 41.46 -13.24
N TRP A 668 -9.47 41.37 -12.86
CA TRP A 668 -10.25 40.14 -13.02
C TRP A 668 -10.49 39.82 -14.50
N TYR A 669 -10.98 40.79 -15.30
CA TYR A 669 -11.18 40.59 -16.74
C TYR A 669 -9.87 40.24 -17.46
N ASN A 670 -8.76 40.91 -17.14
CA ASN A 670 -7.44 40.57 -17.66
C ASN A 670 -7.05 39.12 -17.33
N THR A 671 -7.33 38.66 -16.11
CA THR A 671 -7.07 37.27 -15.69
C THR A 671 -7.86 36.29 -16.56
N ILE A 672 -9.16 36.52 -16.77
CA ILE A 672 -10.01 35.63 -17.57
C ILE A 672 -9.68 35.73 -19.07
N ASN A 673 -9.41 36.92 -19.60
CA ASN A 673 -9.01 37.12 -20.99
C ASN A 673 -7.69 36.43 -21.31
N LYS A 674 -6.71 36.44 -20.41
CA LYS A 674 -5.48 35.64 -20.55
C LYS A 674 -5.78 34.15 -20.64
N ARG A 675 -6.78 33.64 -19.92
CA ARG A 675 -7.21 32.24 -20.03
C ARG A 675 -7.84 31.93 -21.38
N ILE A 676 -8.69 32.81 -21.89
CA ILE A 676 -9.31 32.67 -23.22
C ILE A 676 -8.24 32.70 -24.31
N ALA A 677 -7.30 33.64 -24.25
CA ALA A 677 -6.20 33.73 -25.20
C ALA A 677 -5.32 32.47 -25.20
N MET A 678 -5.01 31.94 -24.01
CA MET A 678 -4.26 30.69 -23.88
C MET A 678 -5.04 29.49 -24.43
N ASP A 679 -6.35 29.38 -24.14
CA ASP A 679 -7.19 28.32 -24.67
C ASP A 679 -7.24 28.35 -26.20
N ARG A 680 -7.37 29.55 -26.79
CA ARG A 680 -7.32 29.74 -28.25
C ARG A 680 -6.01 29.26 -28.83
N LEU A 681 -4.88 29.70 -28.25
CA LEU A 681 -3.54 29.28 -28.69
C LEU A 681 -3.40 27.75 -28.64
N LEU A 682 -3.86 27.14 -27.54
CA LEU A 682 -3.81 25.69 -27.34
C LEU A 682 -4.71 24.89 -28.31
N THR A 683 -5.58 25.53 -29.09
CA THR A 683 -6.31 24.84 -30.18
C THR A 683 -5.47 24.61 -31.44
N ASN A 684 -4.28 25.22 -31.55
CA ASN A 684 -3.44 25.10 -32.73
C ASN A 684 -2.83 23.69 -32.84
N THR A 685 -3.37 22.88 -33.76
CA THR A 685 -2.94 21.50 -34.01
C THR A 685 -1.55 21.41 -34.64
N ASN A 686 -1.11 22.44 -35.37
CA ASN A 686 0.22 22.46 -35.98
C ASN A 686 1.31 22.62 -34.91
N LEU A 687 1.08 23.52 -33.94
CA LEU A 687 2.03 23.77 -32.84
C LEU A 687 2.00 22.66 -31.79
N PHE A 688 0.81 22.22 -31.38
CA PHE A 688 0.66 21.34 -30.22
C PHE A 688 0.36 19.88 -30.57
N LYS A 689 0.12 19.54 -31.84
CA LYS A 689 -0.15 18.19 -32.34
C LYS A 689 -1.21 17.49 -31.47
N ARG A 690 -0.90 16.29 -30.97
CA ARG A 690 -1.77 15.48 -30.10
C ARG A 690 -2.09 16.12 -28.74
N LYS A 691 -1.39 17.20 -28.35
CA LYS A 691 -1.64 17.95 -27.10
C LYS A 691 -2.58 19.14 -27.28
N ALA A 692 -2.98 19.45 -28.51
CA ALA A 692 -3.92 20.53 -28.78
C ALA A 692 -5.27 20.27 -28.11
N ILE A 693 -5.92 21.33 -27.63
CA ILE A 693 -7.28 21.29 -27.12
C ILE A 693 -8.23 21.32 -28.31
N LYS A 694 -9.27 20.47 -28.29
CA LYS A 694 -10.31 20.49 -29.32
C LYS A 694 -11.02 21.85 -29.32
N LYS A 695 -11.23 22.42 -30.50
CA LYS A 695 -11.90 23.73 -30.66
C LYS A 695 -13.29 23.72 -30.05
N GLU A 696 -14.00 22.61 -30.22
CA GLU A 696 -15.35 22.39 -29.70
C GLU A 696 -15.38 22.54 -28.19
N THR A 697 -14.40 21.97 -27.48
CA THR A 697 -14.27 22.11 -26.01
C THR A 697 -14.08 23.57 -25.60
N VAL A 698 -13.26 24.33 -26.33
CA VAL A 698 -13.04 25.77 -26.05
C VAL A 698 -14.31 26.57 -26.33
N LYS A 699 -14.96 26.34 -27.48
CA LYS A 699 -16.23 26.97 -27.85
C LYS A 699 -17.30 26.68 -26.81
N GLU A 700 -17.48 25.43 -26.40
CA GLU A 700 -18.44 25.04 -25.37
C GLU A 700 -18.13 25.66 -24.00
N THR A 701 -16.85 25.80 -23.64
CA THR A 701 -16.44 26.43 -22.38
C THR A 701 -16.95 27.87 -22.32
N TRP A 702 -16.64 28.66 -23.34
CA TRP A 702 -16.85 30.12 -23.33
C TRP A 702 -18.17 30.58 -23.96
N ARG A 703 -18.95 29.68 -24.60
CA ARG A 703 -20.25 30.00 -25.21
C ARG A 703 -21.18 30.71 -24.23
N GLY A 704 -21.71 31.86 -24.64
CA GLY A 704 -22.64 32.66 -23.83
C GLY A 704 -21.96 33.52 -22.74
N MET A 705 -20.62 33.56 -22.71
CA MET A 705 -19.87 34.40 -21.76
C MET A 705 -19.02 35.50 -22.43
N LEU A 706 -18.86 35.44 -23.76
CA LEU A 706 -18.07 36.39 -24.54
C LEU A 706 -18.89 37.63 -24.91
N GLU A 707 -18.23 38.76 -25.11
CA GLU A 707 -18.88 39.95 -25.68
C GLU A 707 -19.10 39.79 -27.19
N GLN A 708 -20.05 40.57 -27.75
CA GLN A 708 -20.38 40.58 -29.19
C GLN A 708 -20.85 39.22 -29.76
N VAL A 709 -21.69 38.48 -29.02
CA VAL A 709 -22.23 37.17 -29.43
C VAL A 709 -22.92 37.21 -30.81
N LYS A 710 -23.47 38.36 -31.22
CA LYS A 710 -24.14 38.53 -32.51
C LYS A 710 -23.20 38.61 -33.73
N ASP A 711 -21.94 39.02 -33.53
CA ASP A 711 -20.95 39.23 -34.60
C ASP A 711 -19.77 38.23 -34.54
N LEU A 712 -19.89 37.20 -33.70
CA LEU A 712 -18.84 36.19 -33.47
C LEU A 712 -18.85 35.12 -34.58
N PRO A 713 -17.76 34.94 -35.34
CA PRO A 713 -17.67 33.91 -36.38
C PRO A 713 -17.86 32.49 -35.81
N ASN A 714 -18.38 31.58 -36.64
CA ASN A 714 -18.56 30.16 -36.27
C ASN A 714 -17.27 29.51 -35.71
N ASP A 715 -16.08 29.94 -36.17
CA ASP A 715 -14.78 29.58 -35.59
C ASP A 715 -14.01 30.78 -35.01
N TRP A 716 -14.59 31.42 -34.00
CA TRP A 716 -13.97 32.54 -33.27
C TRP A 716 -12.59 32.23 -32.65
N THR A 717 -12.22 30.97 -32.50
CA THR A 717 -10.94 30.57 -31.87
C THR A 717 -9.71 31.14 -32.58
N LYS A 718 -9.83 31.44 -33.89
CA LYS A 718 -8.79 32.05 -34.72
C LYS A 718 -8.74 33.59 -34.68
N HIS A 719 -9.72 34.28 -34.09
CA HIS A 719 -9.85 35.74 -34.20
C HIS A 719 -9.25 36.48 -32.99
N PRO A 720 -8.28 37.41 -33.19
CA PRO A 720 -7.55 38.07 -32.09
C PRO A 720 -8.39 38.96 -31.16
N GLY A 721 -9.59 39.39 -31.56
CA GLY A 721 -10.43 40.35 -30.80
C GLY A 721 -11.47 39.78 -29.84
N VAL A 722 -11.46 38.47 -29.56
CA VAL A 722 -12.50 37.85 -28.71
C VAL A 722 -12.16 38.00 -27.23
N LEU A 723 -12.92 38.85 -26.53
CA LEU A 723 -12.71 39.19 -25.12
C LEU A 723 -13.99 38.98 -24.29
N VAL A 724 -13.78 38.92 -22.98
CA VAL A 724 -14.79 39.17 -21.95
C VAL A 724 -14.56 40.60 -21.45
N GLY A 725 -15.57 41.45 -21.47
CA GLY A 725 -15.40 42.86 -21.17
C GLY A 725 -16.45 43.46 -20.25
N ILE A 726 -16.20 44.74 -19.99
CA ILE A 726 -16.94 45.63 -19.12
C ILE A 726 -18.03 46.25 -19.99
N GLY A 727 -19.29 45.88 -19.73
CA GLY A 727 -20.42 46.50 -20.40
C GLY A 727 -20.43 48.01 -20.20
N THR A 728 -19.91 48.75 -21.17
CA THR A 728 -20.29 50.12 -21.42
C THR A 728 -21.11 50.09 -22.71
N SER A 729 -22.41 49.89 -22.56
CA SER A 729 -23.39 50.26 -23.57
C SER A 729 -23.40 51.78 -23.68
N LEU A 730 -22.39 52.36 -24.33
CA LEU A 730 -22.56 53.65 -24.98
C LEU A 730 -23.15 53.33 -26.35
N THR A 731 -24.47 53.46 -26.44
CA THR A 731 -25.20 53.66 -27.67
C THR A 731 -24.42 54.66 -28.54
N ARG A 732 -23.79 54.17 -29.62
CA ARG A 732 -23.44 55.04 -30.75
C ARG A 732 -24.76 55.59 -31.29
N ARG A 733 -25.15 56.78 -30.85
CA ARG A 733 -26.06 57.62 -31.63
C ARG A 733 -25.36 57.87 -32.96
N GLY A 734 -26.00 57.46 -34.04
CA GLY A 734 -25.54 57.76 -35.38
C GLY A 734 -25.56 59.26 -35.63
N GLN A 735 -24.66 59.71 -36.48
CA GLN A 735 -24.80 60.92 -37.27
C GLN A 735 -24.14 60.69 -38.63
N GLY A 736 -24.89 61.04 -39.67
CA GLY A 736 -24.47 61.63 -40.94
C GLY A 736 -23.38 60.91 -41.71
#